data_AF-A0A957QXT4-F1
#
_entry.id   AF-A0A957QXT4-F1
#
_cell.length_a   1.000
_cell.length_b   1.000
_cell.length_c   1.000
_cell.angle_alpha   90.00
_cell.angle_beta   90.00
_cell.angle_gamma   90.00
#
_symmetry.space_group_name_H-M   'P 1'
#
loop_
_entity.id
_entity.type
_entity.pdbx_description
1 polymer ?
#
loop_
_entity_poly.entity_id
_entity_poly.type
_entity_poly.pdbx_seq_one_letter_code
_entity_poly.pdbx_strand_id
1 'polypeptide(L)'
;MYDPEYVNPGAELEDERLVHWRPCERAEAYAADITYGTASEFGFDYLRDNRVREPEMLVQRELYFAVIDEVDNVLIDDAKTPLIISGNAARTGKDYARFAQYVRGLRRNTVEDEDAEPNGHYDLDEKSRSVSLTDMGIQEIEKRIEEINLDAGDSLYDPTFYHLTYYLDNALKAEYLFKRDVQYVVQGDEVLIVDDSTGRLMHGRRYSDGLHEAIEAKEGVQVKRESVTIATITLQNYFRMYEKLAGMTGTAMTDSEEFFEIYKLPVTPLPTNVEYIVEAGNWNLEERKEKIENGQHIYWVKPGEGDPVFHKRVDFPDQVYTTSGSKDEAIIEEIERVREAGRPVLVGTTSVEHSEVISNLLKRRRVPHTVLNAKMHQSEALVVAQAGRPGAVTISTNMAGRGTDILLGGNPEGMAAEAMEKEMFDRRMLDELAIALVQDGEDAALNLAQRNGKLTTDLVPALLAVKAEFDAALVEIEELQVLGYLSRKLQKQYGLDFSEVREALRLVREGNLHGARAFLDDHGHDVAFVEDASRQLNLYQRYVAAQGDPRKIAQFISGELFEFNYNGRAALIRAVANDEVEEAREVISQVPGLEEAQLERILGIFKDTQEVSHQVRQAGGLHVVGSERHESRRIDNQLRGRAARQGDPGSSRFFLSFEDELMLRFGGERLKRFTNSNILPDDVPIDFAMVGRIIESAQERIEGYNFDIRKNVVEYDDVMDKQRKAVYAERKQIVMGNTDALDEKIDQAFAQNISELVHNYRENYVGFIRAEVERAVMQFTTDATDEVLLPPVLRRLRGFLPGIAELDPDELAELRPDRLIERLSKLAHENIEDGTNLYQLLRATSRFIPLMPSVPNIAVQLASRRSGHLQAKENIKLEFVTGVRAVFDKFLSNFAEDADLESIWQHAENQIDQAFAEFNAERQSSEGLRRQQEEFRQTVAGALNDLLQDSLSALPSDSLVEALQTYVASEREVWRER
;
A
#
# COMPACT_ATOMS: atom_id res chain seq x y z
N MET A 1 -11.50 -19.33 -4.20
CA MET A 1 -11.02 -20.72 -4.00
C MET A 1 -11.57 -21.58 -5.13
N TYR A 2 -10.75 -22.44 -5.74
CA TYR A 2 -11.24 -23.37 -6.75
C TYR A 2 -12.04 -24.49 -6.09
N ASP A 3 -13.25 -24.74 -6.59
CA ASP A 3 -14.18 -25.75 -6.13
C ASP A 3 -14.93 -26.32 -7.35
N PRO A 4 -14.65 -27.59 -7.75
CA PRO A 4 -15.22 -28.17 -8.96
C PRO A 4 -16.75 -28.38 -8.88
N GLU A 5 -17.32 -28.43 -7.67
CA GLU A 5 -18.76 -28.58 -7.45
C GLU A 5 -19.47 -27.22 -7.41
N TYR A 6 -18.72 -26.13 -7.27
CA TYR A 6 -19.24 -24.77 -7.31
C TYR A 6 -19.34 -24.26 -8.74
N VAL A 7 -20.47 -23.63 -9.08
CA VAL A 7 -20.65 -22.89 -10.34
C VAL A 7 -20.97 -21.45 -9.98
N ASN A 8 -20.07 -20.54 -10.33
CA ASN A 8 -20.22 -19.11 -10.07
C ASN A 8 -21.40 -18.56 -10.87
N PRO A 9 -22.50 -18.12 -10.22
CA PRO A 9 -23.69 -17.64 -10.90
C PRO A 9 -23.51 -16.29 -11.62
N GLY A 10 -22.38 -15.61 -11.39
CA GLY A 10 -21.99 -14.37 -12.07
C GLY A 10 -20.78 -14.53 -12.99
N ALA A 11 -20.29 -15.75 -13.26
CA ALA A 11 -19.21 -15.94 -14.21
C ALA A 11 -19.71 -15.68 -15.65
N GLU A 12 -19.02 -14.81 -16.38
CA GLU A 12 -19.24 -14.66 -17.82
C GLU A 12 -18.89 -15.98 -18.51
N LEU A 13 -19.81 -16.48 -19.36
CA LEU A 13 -19.75 -17.81 -19.99
C LEU A 13 -18.52 -18.02 -20.89
N GLU A 14 -17.81 -16.95 -21.22
CA GLU A 14 -16.73 -16.94 -22.20
C GLU A 14 -15.33 -17.22 -21.60
N ASP A 15 -15.19 -17.21 -20.26
CA ASP A 15 -13.94 -17.63 -19.58
C ASP A 15 -14.21 -18.77 -18.59
N GLU A 16 -14.18 -20.00 -19.13
CA GLU A 16 -14.41 -21.25 -18.41
C GLU A 16 -13.52 -21.42 -17.18
N ARG A 17 -12.34 -20.77 -17.19
CA ARG A 17 -11.39 -20.83 -16.08
C ARG A 17 -11.99 -20.26 -14.81
N LEU A 18 -12.94 -19.32 -14.87
CA LEU A 18 -13.46 -18.58 -13.71
C LEU A 18 -14.74 -19.17 -13.11
N VAL A 19 -15.33 -20.19 -13.75
CA VAL A 19 -16.64 -20.73 -13.38
C VAL A 19 -16.62 -21.45 -12.02
N HIS A 20 -15.53 -22.15 -11.71
CA HIS A 20 -15.40 -22.96 -10.50
C HIS A 20 -14.71 -22.23 -9.34
N TRP A 21 -14.70 -20.90 -9.35
CA TRP A 21 -14.06 -20.11 -8.30
C TRP A 21 -15.11 -19.55 -7.35
N ARG A 22 -15.23 -20.17 -6.18
CA ARG A 22 -16.02 -19.57 -5.08
C ARG A 22 -15.28 -18.37 -4.48
N PRO A 23 -15.99 -17.32 -4.06
CA PRO A 23 -15.40 -16.28 -3.22
C PRO A 23 -14.71 -16.89 -2.00
N CYS A 24 -13.56 -16.34 -1.62
CA CYS A 24 -12.81 -16.73 -0.42
C CYS A 24 -12.12 -15.51 0.18
N GLU A 25 -11.79 -15.58 1.46
CA GLU A 25 -10.96 -14.55 2.10
C GLU A 25 -9.50 -14.69 1.65
N ARG A 26 -8.70 -13.63 1.83
CA ARG A 26 -7.26 -13.67 1.47
C ARG A 26 -6.51 -14.72 2.28
N ALA A 27 -6.77 -14.81 3.59
CA ALA A 27 -6.15 -15.81 4.46
C ALA A 27 -6.43 -17.24 3.96
N GLU A 28 -7.65 -17.51 3.53
CA GLU A 28 -8.04 -18.80 2.95
C GLU A 28 -7.32 -19.07 1.61
N ALA A 29 -7.21 -18.05 0.76
CA ALA A 29 -6.48 -18.15 -0.51
C ALA A 29 -4.98 -18.43 -0.32
N TYR A 30 -4.35 -17.83 0.69
CA TYR A 30 -2.94 -18.08 1.05
C TYR A 30 -2.71 -19.40 1.79
N ALA A 31 -3.73 -19.92 2.48
CA ALA A 31 -3.69 -21.23 3.12
C ALA A 31 -3.72 -22.38 2.10
N ALA A 32 -4.29 -22.16 0.91
CA ALA A 32 -4.32 -23.14 -0.17
C ALA A 32 -2.91 -23.59 -0.61
N ASP A 33 -2.81 -24.76 -1.25
CA ASP A 33 -1.53 -25.26 -1.76
C ASP A 33 -0.92 -24.33 -2.81
N ILE A 34 -1.76 -23.78 -3.69
CA ILE A 34 -1.39 -22.88 -4.77
C ILE A 34 -2.27 -21.63 -4.71
N THR A 35 -1.62 -20.47 -4.67
CA THR A 35 -2.30 -19.17 -4.67
C THR A 35 -1.93 -18.40 -5.94
N TYR A 36 -2.93 -18.01 -6.73
CA TYR A 36 -2.77 -17.12 -7.88
C TYR A 36 -3.08 -15.68 -7.48
N GLY A 37 -2.36 -14.72 -8.04
CA GLY A 37 -2.57 -13.31 -7.75
C GLY A 37 -1.66 -12.42 -8.60
N THR A 38 -1.88 -11.11 -8.53
CA THR A 38 -0.98 -10.14 -9.18
C THR A 38 0.20 -9.83 -8.26
N ALA A 39 1.36 -9.53 -8.85
CA ALA A 39 2.56 -9.18 -8.09
C ALA A 39 2.33 -8.03 -7.09
N SER A 40 1.55 -7.01 -7.50
CA SER A 40 1.19 -5.89 -6.65
C SER A 40 0.34 -6.31 -5.45
N GLU A 41 -0.65 -7.19 -5.63
CA GLU A 41 -1.49 -7.66 -4.51
C GLU A 41 -0.68 -8.46 -3.49
N PHE A 42 0.21 -9.36 -3.95
CA PHE A 42 1.13 -10.08 -3.07
C PHE A 42 2.02 -9.12 -2.27
N GLY A 43 2.61 -8.12 -2.93
CA GLY A 43 3.44 -7.15 -2.23
C GLY A 43 2.67 -6.23 -1.28
N PHE A 44 1.43 -5.83 -1.62
CA PHE A 44 0.59 -5.04 -0.72
C PHE A 44 0.09 -5.85 0.48
N ASP A 45 -0.26 -7.13 0.31
CA ASP A 45 -0.59 -8.02 1.42
C ASP A 45 0.58 -8.19 2.37
N TYR A 46 1.80 -8.35 1.85
CA TYR A 46 3.01 -8.33 2.67
C TYR A 46 3.17 -7.01 3.45
N LEU A 47 2.96 -5.86 2.80
CA LEU A 47 3.03 -4.56 3.49
C LEU A 47 1.90 -4.39 4.53
N ARG A 48 0.71 -4.96 4.29
CA ARG A 48 -0.42 -4.96 5.23
C ARG A 48 -0.14 -5.84 6.45
N ASP A 49 0.37 -7.05 6.23
CA ASP A 49 0.73 -8.00 7.28
C ASP A 49 1.77 -7.43 8.23
N ASN A 50 2.76 -6.71 7.72
CA ASN A 50 3.76 -6.04 8.57
C ASN A 50 3.22 -4.83 9.35
N ARG A 51 1.91 -4.55 9.27
CA ARG A 51 1.23 -3.47 10.01
C ARG A 51 0.14 -3.95 10.96
N VAL A 52 -0.22 -5.24 10.93
CA VAL A 52 -1.28 -5.75 11.81
C VAL A 52 -0.85 -5.72 13.27
N ARG A 53 -1.82 -5.59 14.17
CA ARG A 53 -1.60 -5.57 15.63
C ARG A 53 -1.84 -6.94 16.28
N GLU A 54 -2.65 -7.75 15.62
CA GLU A 54 -3.16 -9.04 16.11
C GLU A 54 -2.75 -10.13 15.09
N PRO A 55 -2.26 -11.30 15.53
CA PRO A 55 -1.88 -12.41 14.63
C PRO A 55 -2.98 -12.84 13.67
N GLU A 56 -4.24 -12.80 14.12
CA GLU A 56 -5.42 -13.27 13.40
C GLU A 56 -5.71 -12.43 12.15
N MET A 57 -5.13 -11.24 12.08
CA MET A 57 -5.27 -10.30 10.96
C MET A 57 -4.22 -10.53 9.86
N LEU A 58 -3.25 -11.43 10.07
CA LEU A 58 -2.28 -11.82 9.04
C LEU A 58 -2.96 -12.64 7.95
N VAL A 59 -2.68 -12.32 6.69
CA VAL A 59 -3.23 -13.09 5.57
C VAL A 59 -2.20 -13.99 4.89
N GLN A 60 -0.92 -13.60 4.83
CA GLN A 60 0.12 -14.40 4.19
C GLN A 60 0.73 -15.43 5.15
N ARG A 61 1.13 -16.56 4.57
CA ARG A 61 2.03 -17.55 5.19
C ARG A 61 3.49 -17.27 4.82
N GLU A 62 4.39 -18.15 5.26
CA GLU A 62 5.81 -18.08 4.89
C GLU A 62 6.02 -18.07 3.37
N LEU A 63 6.90 -17.18 2.90
CA LEU A 63 7.20 -16.97 1.48
C LEU A 63 8.13 -18.08 0.98
N TYR A 64 7.56 -19.17 0.48
CA TYR A 64 8.33 -20.34 0.08
C TYR A 64 8.74 -20.33 -1.40
N PHE A 65 7.78 -20.50 -2.33
CA PHE A 65 8.07 -20.59 -3.77
C PHE A 65 7.16 -19.66 -4.57
N ALA A 66 7.76 -18.78 -5.37
CA ALA A 66 7.07 -17.96 -6.37
C ALA A 66 7.42 -18.40 -7.79
N VAL A 67 6.39 -18.62 -8.61
CA VAL A 67 6.51 -18.77 -10.07
C VAL A 67 5.87 -17.55 -10.71
N ILE A 68 6.70 -16.69 -11.30
CA ILE A 68 6.23 -15.45 -11.92
C ILE A 68 5.90 -15.71 -13.38
N ASP A 69 4.62 -15.63 -13.72
CA ASP A 69 4.20 -15.56 -15.12
C ASP A 69 4.51 -14.17 -15.69
N GLU A 70 4.87 -14.12 -16.96
CA GLU A 70 5.33 -12.90 -17.64
C GLU A 70 6.43 -12.17 -16.84
N VAL A 71 7.45 -12.92 -16.42
CA VAL A 71 8.49 -12.46 -15.48
C VAL A 71 9.23 -11.20 -15.94
N ASP A 72 9.36 -10.99 -17.24
CA ASP A 72 9.92 -9.77 -17.81
C ASP A 72 9.04 -8.55 -17.57
N ASN A 73 7.72 -8.67 -17.67
CA ASN A 73 6.85 -7.56 -17.33
C ASN A 73 6.92 -7.23 -15.83
N VAL A 74 6.83 -8.26 -14.98
CA VAL A 74 6.76 -8.06 -13.52
C VAL A 74 8.09 -7.56 -12.94
N LEU A 75 9.21 -8.16 -13.35
CA LEU A 75 10.53 -7.87 -12.78
C LEU A 75 11.36 -6.84 -13.57
N ILE A 76 10.93 -6.42 -14.77
CA ILE A 76 11.66 -5.44 -15.59
C ILE A 76 10.79 -4.22 -15.87
N ASP A 77 9.55 -4.40 -16.34
CA ASP A 77 8.70 -3.26 -16.72
C ASP A 77 8.04 -2.59 -15.50
N ASP A 78 7.38 -3.37 -14.63
CA ASP A 78 6.67 -2.90 -13.44
C ASP A 78 7.61 -2.56 -12.28
N ALA A 79 8.81 -3.14 -12.29
CA ALA A 79 9.83 -3.01 -11.25
C ALA A 79 10.51 -1.62 -11.20
N LYS A 80 10.01 -0.64 -11.97
CA LYS A 80 10.49 0.75 -11.96
C LYS A 80 9.99 1.55 -10.75
N THR A 81 8.86 1.16 -10.17
CA THR A 81 8.21 1.90 -9.07
C THR A 81 8.01 0.98 -7.85
N PRO A 82 8.40 1.41 -6.64
CA PRO A 82 8.14 0.63 -5.44
C PRO A 82 6.65 0.60 -5.10
N LEU A 83 6.23 -0.44 -4.37
CA LEU A 83 4.91 -0.52 -3.75
C LEU A 83 4.91 0.34 -2.49
N ILE A 84 3.98 1.28 -2.39
CA ILE A 84 3.92 2.24 -1.29
C ILE A 84 2.53 2.19 -0.66
N ILE A 85 2.46 1.93 0.64
CA ILE A 85 1.27 2.22 1.43
C ILE A 85 1.43 3.61 2.05
N SER A 86 0.73 4.55 1.45
CA SER A 86 0.52 5.87 2.01
C SER A 86 -0.63 5.82 3.02
N GLY A 87 -0.47 6.52 4.13
CA GLY A 87 -1.61 6.82 5.00
C GLY A 87 -1.69 8.30 5.31
N ASN A 88 -2.88 8.69 5.73
CA ASN A 88 -3.03 9.99 6.37
C ASN A 88 -2.16 9.98 7.62
N ALA A 89 -1.30 10.98 7.78
CA ALA A 89 -0.74 11.23 9.10
C ALA A 89 -1.89 11.22 10.12
N ALA A 90 -1.75 10.48 11.22
CA ALA A 90 -2.75 10.42 12.30
C ALA A 90 -3.01 11.79 12.95
N ARG A 91 -2.25 12.80 12.54
CA ARG A 91 -2.11 14.11 13.13
C ARG A 91 -3.18 15.06 12.61
N THR A 92 -3.87 15.73 13.53
CA THR A 92 -4.95 16.64 13.14
C THR A 92 -4.36 17.98 12.72
N GLY A 93 -4.80 18.55 11.59
CA GLY A 93 -4.42 19.92 11.21
C GLY A 93 -4.84 20.98 12.25
N LYS A 94 -5.73 20.62 13.19
CA LYS A 94 -6.15 21.48 14.30
C LYS A 94 -5.02 21.72 15.28
N ASP A 95 -4.20 20.72 15.58
CA ASP A 95 -3.10 20.87 16.55
C ASP A 95 -1.98 21.73 15.96
N TYR A 96 -1.65 21.58 14.67
CA TYR A 96 -0.75 22.51 13.97
C TYR A 96 -1.25 23.96 14.02
N ALA A 97 -2.55 24.19 13.78
CA ALA A 97 -3.14 25.51 13.86
C ALA A 97 -3.10 26.09 15.29
N ARG A 98 -3.38 25.28 16.31
CA ARG A 98 -3.30 25.68 17.73
C ARG A 98 -1.87 26.05 18.11
N PHE A 99 -0.90 25.18 17.85
CA PHE A 99 0.49 25.43 18.22
C PHE A 99 1.09 26.59 17.44
N ALA A 100 0.73 26.79 16.17
CA ALA A 100 1.09 28.00 15.42
C ALA A 100 0.54 29.28 16.08
N GLN A 101 -0.66 29.24 16.69
CA GLN A 101 -1.20 30.36 17.46
C GLN A 101 -0.51 30.52 18.83
N TYR A 102 -0.14 29.42 19.49
CA TYR A 102 0.48 29.46 20.82
C TYR A 102 1.88 30.05 20.77
N VAL A 103 2.66 29.68 19.75
CA VAL A 103 4.00 30.21 19.56
C VAL A 103 3.98 31.64 19.01
N ARG A 104 2.91 32.05 18.33
CA ARG A 104 2.81 33.39 17.74
C ARG A 104 2.86 34.46 18.83
N GLY A 105 3.85 35.34 18.74
CA GLY A 105 4.04 36.44 19.67
C GLY A 105 4.86 36.09 20.91
N LEU A 106 5.42 34.88 21.00
CA LEU A 106 6.52 34.65 21.95
C LEU A 106 7.66 35.63 21.64
N ARG A 107 8.28 36.12 22.71
CA ARG A 107 9.39 37.08 22.67
C ARG A 107 10.72 36.33 22.62
N ARG A 108 11.60 36.68 21.68
CA ARG A 108 12.98 36.18 21.64
C ARG A 108 13.70 36.58 22.91
N ASN A 109 14.46 35.66 23.48
CA ASN A 109 15.44 35.99 24.52
C ASN A 109 16.56 36.83 23.87
N THR A 110 16.78 38.04 24.39
CA THR A 110 17.80 38.98 23.89
C THR A 110 18.97 39.11 24.85
N VAL A 111 18.96 38.35 25.94
CA VAL A 111 20.09 38.24 26.84
C VAL A 111 21.11 37.34 26.15
N GLU A 112 22.22 37.92 25.72
CA GLU A 112 23.36 37.19 25.13
C GLU A 112 24.24 36.56 26.22
N ASP A 113 24.13 37.08 27.44
CA ASP A 113 24.75 36.58 28.66
C ASP A 113 23.99 35.34 29.16
N GLU A 114 24.66 34.19 29.19
CA GLU A 114 24.03 32.90 29.47
C GLU A 114 23.66 32.72 30.95
N ASP A 115 24.13 33.61 31.84
CA ASP A 115 23.91 33.60 33.30
C ASP A 115 22.70 34.41 33.77
N ALA A 116 22.21 35.34 32.97
CA ALA A 116 21.10 36.19 33.36
C ALA A 116 19.77 35.51 33.09
N GLU A 117 18.79 35.70 34.00
CA GLU A 117 17.43 35.19 33.81
C GLU A 117 16.95 35.55 32.39
N PRO A 118 16.52 34.56 31.59
CA PRO A 118 16.11 34.82 30.22
C PRO A 118 15.03 35.88 30.22
N ASN A 119 15.15 36.89 29.36
CA ASN A 119 14.15 37.96 29.26
C ASN A 119 13.08 37.70 28.19
N GLY A 120 13.20 36.56 27.52
CA GLY A 120 12.29 36.08 26.49
C GLY A 120 11.93 34.61 26.68
N HIS A 121 10.98 34.17 25.87
CA HIS A 121 10.34 32.86 25.95
C HIS A 121 11.07 31.79 25.12
N TYR A 122 11.92 32.19 24.18
CA TYR A 122 12.66 31.23 23.36
C TYR A 122 14.04 31.75 22.97
N ASP A 123 14.98 30.82 22.86
CA ASP A 123 16.29 31.04 22.28
C ASP A 123 16.29 30.65 20.81
N LEU A 124 16.92 31.47 19.97
CA LEU A 124 17.04 31.23 18.53
C LEU A 124 18.51 31.07 18.17
N ASP A 125 18.87 29.91 17.62
CA ASP A 125 20.16 29.69 16.99
C ASP A 125 20.02 29.80 15.47
N GLU A 126 20.44 30.95 14.93
CA GLU A 126 20.41 31.18 13.48
C GLU A 126 21.47 30.33 12.74
N LYS A 127 22.52 29.85 13.43
CA LYS A 127 23.59 29.02 12.81
C LYS A 127 23.20 27.55 12.75
N SER A 128 22.72 26.98 13.86
CA SER A 128 22.24 25.57 13.87
C SER A 128 20.81 25.42 13.36
N ARG A 129 20.14 26.53 13.00
CA ARG A 129 18.71 26.58 12.65
C ARG A 129 17.87 25.82 13.67
N SER A 130 18.10 26.11 14.94
CA SER A 130 17.36 25.53 16.06
C SER A 130 16.68 26.61 16.89
N VAL A 131 15.58 26.23 17.52
CA VAL A 131 14.80 27.08 18.40
C VAL A 131 14.42 26.24 19.61
N SER A 132 14.66 26.75 20.80
CA SER A 132 14.36 26.08 22.06
C SER A 132 13.62 27.04 22.97
N LEU A 133 12.64 26.54 23.71
CA LEU A 133 11.97 27.36 24.72
C LEU A 133 12.87 27.57 25.92
N THR A 134 12.81 28.75 26.50
CA THR A 134 13.31 29.02 27.85
C THR A 134 12.28 28.52 28.87
N ASP A 135 12.63 28.45 30.15
CA ASP A 135 11.67 28.04 31.20
C ASP A 135 10.41 28.92 31.19
N MET A 136 10.56 30.23 30.94
CA MET A 136 9.42 31.14 30.75
C MET A 136 8.55 30.78 29.54
N GLY A 137 9.15 30.29 28.45
CA GLY A 137 8.41 29.85 27.27
C GLY A 137 7.69 28.52 27.48
N ILE A 138 8.33 27.58 28.18
CA ILE A 138 7.73 26.31 28.56
C ILE A 138 6.49 26.58 29.41
N GLN A 139 6.61 27.40 30.46
CA GLN A 139 5.49 27.80 31.31
C GLN A 139 4.38 28.51 30.53
N GLU A 140 4.71 29.38 29.56
CA GLU A 140 3.70 30.09 28.78
C GLU A 140 2.92 29.18 27.83
N ILE A 141 3.57 28.13 27.31
CA ILE A 141 2.91 27.09 26.52
C ILE A 141 2.09 26.14 27.41
N GLU A 142 2.63 25.73 28.56
CA GLU A 142 1.97 24.82 29.50
C GLU A 142 0.64 25.40 30.04
N LYS A 143 0.57 26.71 30.28
CA LYS A 143 -0.70 27.40 30.62
C LYS A 143 -1.82 27.20 29.61
N ARG A 144 -1.50 26.85 28.35
CA ARG A 144 -2.47 26.68 27.26
C ARG A 144 -2.77 25.22 26.95
N ILE A 145 -2.11 24.28 27.62
CA ILE A 145 -2.37 22.84 27.48
C ILE A 145 -3.74 22.48 28.05
N GLU A 146 -4.21 23.19 29.09
CA GLU A 146 -5.58 23.08 29.64
C GLU A 146 -6.67 23.34 28.57
N GLU A 147 -6.36 24.08 27.50
CA GLU A 147 -7.29 24.33 26.38
C GLU A 147 -7.49 23.09 25.48
N ILE A 148 -6.61 22.09 25.58
CA ILE A 148 -6.62 20.85 24.79
C ILE A 148 -7.31 19.71 25.55
N ASN A 149 -7.03 19.56 26.84
CA ASN A 149 -7.69 18.61 27.73
C ASN A 149 -7.75 19.17 29.16
N LEU A 150 -8.96 19.21 29.75
CA LEU A 150 -9.21 19.74 31.09
C LEU A 150 -8.64 18.86 32.22
N ASP A 151 -8.36 17.59 31.92
CA ASP A 151 -7.75 16.61 32.84
C ASP A 151 -6.21 16.52 32.66
N ALA A 152 -5.60 17.39 31.83
CA ALA A 152 -4.16 17.38 31.60
C ALA A 152 -3.40 17.91 32.83
N GLY A 153 -2.34 17.19 33.25
CA GLY A 153 -1.38 17.69 34.23
C GLY A 153 -0.58 18.90 33.70
N ASP A 154 0.17 19.55 34.59
CA ASP A 154 0.86 20.83 34.35
C ASP A 154 2.13 20.73 33.45
N SER A 155 2.50 19.54 32.96
CA SER A 155 3.73 19.36 32.17
C SER A 155 3.50 18.87 30.75
N LEU A 156 4.13 19.54 29.79
CA LEU A 156 4.18 19.10 28.39
C LEU A 156 4.85 17.72 28.21
N TYR A 157 5.65 17.30 29.20
CA TYR A 157 6.41 16.05 29.18
C TYR A 157 5.74 14.89 29.93
N ASP A 158 4.51 15.07 30.42
CA ASP A 158 3.70 13.96 30.92
C ASP A 158 3.53 12.89 29.81
N PRO A 159 3.68 11.58 30.11
CA PRO A 159 3.55 10.51 29.12
C PRO A 159 2.26 10.55 28.30
N THR A 160 1.18 11.07 28.87
CA THR A 160 -0.13 11.24 28.21
C THR A 160 -0.08 12.30 27.10
N PHE A 161 0.74 13.35 27.29
CA PHE A 161 0.79 14.55 26.44
C PHE A 161 2.09 14.70 25.65
N TYR A 162 3.07 13.82 25.87
CA TYR A 162 4.39 13.85 25.22
C TYR A 162 4.30 13.98 23.69
N HIS A 163 3.29 13.38 23.05
CA HIS A 163 3.06 13.47 21.61
C HIS A 163 2.80 14.90 21.09
N LEU A 164 2.42 15.84 21.97
CA LEU A 164 2.16 17.24 21.62
C LEU A 164 3.44 18.07 21.42
N THR A 165 4.54 17.68 22.06
CA THR A 165 5.87 18.33 21.91
C THR A 165 6.28 18.45 20.45
N TYR A 166 5.93 17.44 19.65
CA TYR A 166 6.20 17.41 18.22
C TYR A 166 5.54 18.57 17.44
N TYR A 167 4.32 18.98 17.78
CA TYR A 167 3.65 20.11 17.12
C TYR A 167 4.26 21.44 17.57
N LEU A 168 4.63 21.52 18.85
CA LEU A 168 5.28 22.70 19.42
C LEU A 168 6.63 22.97 18.74
N ASP A 169 7.49 21.96 18.64
CA ASP A 169 8.81 22.08 18.01
C ASP A 169 8.70 22.54 16.56
N ASN A 170 7.77 21.97 15.81
CA ASN A 170 7.54 22.34 14.42
C ASN A 170 6.95 23.75 14.28
N ALA A 171 6.02 24.14 15.16
CA ALA A 171 5.45 25.48 15.17
C ALA A 171 6.52 26.55 15.49
N LEU A 172 7.39 26.30 16.47
CA LEU A 172 8.50 27.19 16.81
C LEU A 172 9.46 27.35 15.63
N LYS A 173 9.83 26.23 14.99
CA LYS A 173 10.71 26.26 13.80
C LYS A 173 10.05 27.04 12.68
N ALA A 174 8.81 26.74 12.36
CA ALA A 174 8.06 27.43 11.32
C ALA A 174 7.97 28.94 11.60
N GLU A 175 7.62 29.35 12.82
CA GLU A 175 7.45 30.77 13.19
C GLU A 175 8.76 31.54 13.13
N TYR A 176 9.83 31.01 13.72
CA TYR A 176 11.03 31.77 14.04
C TYR A 176 12.25 31.50 13.15
N LEU A 177 12.31 30.35 12.48
CA LEU A 177 13.44 30.00 11.59
C LEU A 177 13.11 30.13 10.11
N PHE A 178 11.85 29.92 9.72
CA PHE A 178 11.42 29.96 8.33
C PHE A 178 10.67 31.26 8.04
N LYS A 179 11.23 32.09 7.17
CA LYS A 179 10.67 33.39 6.79
C LYS A 179 10.09 33.33 5.39
N ARG A 180 8.89 33.90 5.26
CA ARG A 180 8.25 34.14 3.97
C ARG A 180 9.12 35.04 3.10
N ASP A 181 9.12 34.75 1.80
CA ASP A 181 9.91 35.37 0.74
C ASP A 181 11.43 35.17 0.86
N VAL A 182 11.87 34.30 1.78
CA VAL A 182 13.28 33.87 1.91
C VAL A 182 13.38 32.37 1.69
N GLN A 183 12.80 31.57 2.57
CA GLN A 183 12.84 30.10 2.46
C GLN A 183 11.61 29.51 1.75
N TYR A 184 10.50 30.23 1.77
CA TYR A 184 9.27 29.82 1.09
C TYR A 184 8.48 31.05 0.66
N VAL A 185 7.59 30.90 -0.31
CA VAL A 185 6.59 31.90 -0.69
C VAL A 185 5.19 31.30 -0.55
N VAL A 186 4.19 32.15 -0.34
CA VAL A 186 2.78 31.72 -0.35
C VAL A 186 2.13 32.25 -1.62
N GLN A 187 1.62 31.35 -2.45
CA GLN A 187 0.88 31.68 -3.67
C GLN A 187 -0.46 30.97 -3.68
N GLY A 188 -1.55 31.73 -3.71
CA GLY A 188 -2.90 31.17 -3.54
C GLY A 188 -3.07 30.58 -2.14
N ASP A 189 -3.44 29.29 -2.08
CA ASP A 189 -3.62 28.51 -0.84
C ASP A 189 -2.54 27.42 -0.73
N GLU A 190 -1.29 27.75 -1.10
CA GLU A 190 -0.16 26.82 -1.08
C GLU A 190 1.16 27.51 -0.69
N VAL A 191 1.98 26.78 0.08
CA VAL A 191 3.34 27.15 0.47
C VAL A 191 4.33 26.51 -0.51
N LEU A 192 5.12 27.31 -1.21
CA LEU A 192 6.13 26.84 -2.17
C LEU A 192 7.54 27.11 -1.63
N ILE A 193 8.41 26.09 -1.63
CA ILE A 193 9.78 26.23 -1.13
C ILE A 193 10.63 27.02 -2.14
N VAL A 194 11.49 27.91 -1.63
CA VAL A 194 12.49 28.64 -2.42
C VAL A 194 13.84 27.93 -2.25
N ASP A 195 14.52 27.66 -3.37
CA ASP A 195 15.87 27.10 -3.35
C ASP A 195 16.89 28.15 -2.86
N ASP A 196 17.58 27.84 -1.74
CA ASP A 196 18.51 28.76 -1.07
C ASP A 196 19.69 29.21 -1.96
N SER A 197 20.04 28.45 -3.02
CA SER A 197 21.18 28.74 -3.91
C SER A 197 20.78 29.51 -5.17
N THR A 198 19.58 29.25 -5.69
CA THR A 198 19.15 29.73 -7.01
C THR A 198 17.94 30.66 -6.97
N GLY A 199 17.25 30.76 -5.82
CA GLY A 199 16.02 31.54 -5.66
C GLY A 199 14.83 30.99 -6.45
N ARG A 200 14.94 29.78 -7.00
CA ARG A 200 13.87 29.15 -7.80
C ARG A 200 12.79 28.56 -6.91
N LEU A 201 11.54 28.65 -7.37
CA LEU A 201 10.40 28.03 -6.71
C LEU A 201 10.35 26.53 -7.00
N MET A 202 10.47 25.73 -5.94
CA MET A 202 10.44 24.27 -5.99
C MET A 202 9.00 23.75 -5.83
N HIS A 203 8.29 23.69 -6.96
CA HIS A 203 6.92 23.19 -7.03
C HIS A 203 6.86 21.70 -6.67
N GLY A 204 5.86 21.31 -5.88
CA GLY A 204 5.65 19.93 -5.45
C GLY A 204 6.61 19.42 -4.35
N ARG A 205 7.58 20.22 -3.91
CA ARG A 205 8.45 19.87 -2.78
C ARG A 205 7.85 20.40 -1.47
N ARG A 206 7.88 19.56 -0.43
CA ARG A 206 7.44 19.88 0.93
C ARG A 206 8.59 19.67 1.92
N TYR A 207 8.55 20.35 3.06
CA TYR A 207 9.47 20.10 4.17
C TYR A 207 9.02 18.86 4.93
N SER A 208 9.95 18.00 5.33
CA SER A 208 9.66 16.75 6.05
C SER A 208 9.35 16.98 7.52
N ASP A 209 8.98 15.90 8.23
CA ASP A 209 8.75 15.85 9.67
C ASP A 209 7.75 16.89 10.20
N GLY A 210 6.72 17.22 9.41
CA GLY A 210 5.61 18.07 9.87
C GLY A 210 5.91 19.57 9.85
N LEU A 211 7.10 19.97 9.39
CA LEU A 211 7.49 21.37 9.31
C LEU A 211 6.70 22.12 8.24
N HIS A 212 6.35 21.46 7.14
CA HIS A 212 5.58 22.09 6.07
C HIS A 212 4.16 22.42 6.51
N GLU A 213 3.52 21.50 7.23
CA GLU A 213 2.21 21.66 7.85
C GLU A 213 2.21 22.80 8.89
N ALA A 214 3.30 22.92 9.65
CA ALA A 214 3.47 24.03 10.59
C ALA A 214 3.64 25.38 9.88
N ILE A 215 4.31 25.44 8.73
CA ILE A 215 4.41 26.66 7.90
C ILE A 215 3.06 27.01 7.26
N GLU A 216 2.31 26.02 6.75
CA GLU A 216 0.95 26.20 6.27
C GLU A 216 0.06 26.79 7.38
N ALA A 217 0.11 26.20 8.58
CA ALA A 217 -0.62 26.66 9.75
C ALA A 217 -0.22 28.09 10.17
N LYS A 218 1.09 28.39 10.16
CA LYS A 218 1.63 29.73 10.43
C LYS A 218 1.04 30.77 9.46
N GLU A 219 1.01 30.48 8.18
CA GLU A 219 0.55 31.43 7.16
C GLU A 219 -0.98 31.51 7.04
N GLY A 220 -1.71 30.68 7.81
CA GLY A 220 -3.17 30.60 7.74
C GLY A 220 -3.67 29.92 6.46
N VAL A 221 -2.79 29.17 5.79
CA VAL A 221 -3.09 28.32 4.64
C VAL A 221 -3.78 27.05 5.14
N GLN A 222 -4.63 26.45 4.31
CA GLN A 222 -5.23 25.17 4.67
C GLN A 222 -4.14 24.11 4.87
N VAL A 223 -3.96 23.62 6.11
CA VAL A 223 -3.02 22.54 6.42
C VAL A 223 -3.46 21.29 5.68
N LYS A 224 -2.73 20.94 4.62
CA LYS A 224 -3.01 19.74 3.84
C LYS A 224 -2.50 18.56 4.64
N ARG A 225 -3.34 17.54 4.83
CA ARG A 225 -2.89 16.31 5.50
C ARG A 225 -1.77 15.69 4.67
N GLU A 226 -0.60 15.52 5.28
CA GLU A 226 0.48 14.78 4.64
C GLU A 226 0.06 13.33 4.43
N SER A 227 0.25 12.87 3.20
CA SER A 227 0.32 11.45 2.90
C SER A 227 1.74 10.99 3.23
N VAL A 228 1.93 10.38 4.39
CA VAL A 228 3.23 9.82 4.78
C VAL A 228 3.32 8.39 4.25
N THR A 229 4.48 8.02 3.72
CA THR A 229 4.81 6.63 3.40
C THR A 229 4.92 5.83 4.69
N ILE A 230 3.93 4.98 4.96
CA ILE A 230 3.90 4.14 6.16
C ILE A 230 4.72 2.88 5.94
N ALA A 231 4.62 2.28 4.75
CA ALA A 231 5.37 1.10 4.39
C ALA A 231 5.68 1.16 2.90
N THR A 232 6.86 0.68 2.52
CA THR A 232 7.30 0.63 1.13
C THR A 232 8.10 -0.64 0.93
N ILE A 233 8.03 -1.23 -0.27
CA ILE A 233 8.91 -2.31 -0.71
C ILE A 233 9.01 -2.29 -2.23
N THR A 234 10.19 -2.56 -2.78
CA THR A 234 10.34 -2.79 -4.22
C THR A 234 9.85 -4.20 -4.57
N LEU A 235 9.27 -4.41 -5.76
CA LEU A 235 8.88 -5.76 -6.22
C LEU A 235 10.10 -6.70 -6.19
N GLN A 236 11.27 -6.16 -6.45
CA GLN A 236 12.54 -6.86 -6.42
C GLN A 236 12.85 -7.44 -5.05
N ASN A 237 12.88 -6.60 -4.02
CA ASN A 237 13.16 -7.08 -2.67
C ASN A 237 12.04 -7.96 -2.14
N TYR A 238 10.80 -7.73 -2.57
CA TYR A 238 9.69 -8.62 -2.24
C TYR A 238 9.93 -10.05 -2.75
N PHE A 239 10.18 -10.23 -4.05
CA PHE A 239 10.39 -11.58 -4.61
C PHE A 239 11.71 -12.23 -4.20
N ARG A 240 12.74 -11.44 -3.86
CA ARG A 240 14.00 -11.95 -3.29
C ARG A 240 13.83 -12.59 -1.90
N MET A 241 12.72 -12.36 -1.20
CA MET A 241 12.45 -13.00 0.09
C MET A 241 11.93 -14.43 -0.03
N TYR A 242 11.45 -14.85 -1.21
CA TYR A 242 11.01 -16.23 -1.41
C TYR A 242 12.22 -17.17 -1.37
N GLU A 243 12.08 -18.31 -0.69
CA GLU A 243 13.13 -19.34 -0.63
C GLU A 243 13.50 -19.85 -2.04
N LYS A 244 12.49 -19.99 -2.91
CA LYS A 244 12.65 -20.36 -4.30
C LYS A 244 11.93 -19.36 -5.20
N LEU A 245 12.58 -18.99 -6.30
CA LEU A 245 12.03 -18.09 -7.30
C LEU A 245 12.23 -18.68 -8.70
N ALA A 246 11.17 -18.69 -9.49
CA ALA A 246 11.18 -19.07 -10.90
C ALA A 246 10.29 -18.11 -11.69
N GLY A 247 10.47 -18.07 -13.01
CA GLY A 247 9.60 -17.30 -13.87
C GLY A 247 9.55 -17.85 -15.29
N MET A 248 8.52 -17.47 -16.03
CA MET A 248 8.31 -17.84 -17.42
C MET A 248 7.91 -16.63 -18.24
N THR A 249 8.37 -16.60 -19.49
CA THR A 249 8.01 -15.58 -20.49
C THR A 249 8.56 -16.02 -21.84
N GLY A 250 7.96 -15.53 -22.93
CA GLY A 250 8.46 -15.75 -24.28
C GLY A 250 9.72 -14.95 -24.61
N THR A 251 10.11 -13.97 -23.78
CA THR A 251 11.08 -12.96 -24.20
C THR A 251 12.18 -12.59 -23.17
N ALA A 252 12.48 -13.44 -22.20
CA ALA A 252 13.48 -13.17 -21.15
C ALA A 252 14.94 -13.13 -21.64
N MET A 253 15.24 -13.71 -22.82
CA MET A 253 16.63 -13.84 -23.29
C MET A 253 17.33 -12.50 -23.53
N THR A 254 16.59 -11.44 -23.85
CA THR A 254 17.17 -10.10 -24.06
C THR A 254 17.74 -9.51 -22.77
N ASP A 255 17.10 -9.82 -21.64
CA ASP A 255 17.39 -9.23 -20.33
C ASP A 255 18.07 -10.25 -19.39
N SER A 256 18.70 -11.30 -19.95
CA SER A 256 19.25 -12.41 -19.17
C SER A 256 20.32 -11.99 -18.17
N GLU A 257 21.13 -10.99 -18.54
CA GLU A 257 22.16 -10.41 -17.67
C GLU A 257 21.52 -9.69 -16.48
N GLU A 258 20.51 -8.85 -16.72
CA GLU A 258 19.76 -8.15 -15.66
C GLU A 258 19.08 -9.15 -14.71
N PHE A 259 18.45 -10.20 -15.24
CA PHE A 259 17.84 -11.26 -14.43
C PHE A 259 18.84 -11.93 -13.49
N PHE A 260 20.05 -12.18 -13.98
CA PHE A 260 21.11 -12.81 -13.19
C PHE A 260 21.75 -11.83 -12.19
N GLU A 261 22.03 -10.60 -12.61
CA GLU A 261 22.68 -9.60 -11.75
C GLU A 261 21.78 -9.18 -10.58
N ILE A 262 20.50 -8.91 -10.83
CA ILE A 262 19.56 -8.40 -9.84
C ILE A 262 18.90 -9.55 -9.05
N TYR A 263 18.40 -10.58 -9.73
CA TYR A 263 17.55 -11.61 -9.10
C TYR A 263 18.22 -12.97 -8.91
N LYS A 264 19.45 -13.15 -9.43
CA LYS A 264 20.13 -14.45 -9.48
C LYS A 264 19.33 -15.52 -10.23
N LEU A 265 18.52 -15.10 -11.21
CA LEU A 265 17.72 -15.98 -12.05
C LEU A 265 18.44 -16.22 -13.40
N PRO A 266 18.97 -17.43 -13.66
CA PRO A 266 19.48 -17.77 -14.97
C PRO A 266 18.32 -17.98 -15.97
N VAL A 267 18.47 -17.45 -17.18
CA VAL A 267 17.48 -17.62 -18.25
C VAL A 267 17.90 -18.79 -19.14
N THR A 268 16.98 -19.74 -19.36
CA THR A 268 17.19 -20.89 -20.27
C THR A 268 16.13 -20.84 -21.37
N PRO A 269 16.52 -20.70 -22.65
CA PRO A 269 15.57 -20.76 -23.75
C PRO A 269 15.12 -22.22 -23.94
N LEU A 270 13.80 -22.46 -23.89
CA LEU A 270 13.22 -23.75 -24.21
C LEU A 270 12.88 -23.81 -25.71
N PRO A 271 13.10 -24.94 -26.39
CA PRO A 271 12.67 -25.10 -27.78
C PRO A 271 11.15 -25.01 -27.85
N THR A 272 10.63 -24.40 -28.92
CA THR A 272 9.19 -24.43 -29.20
C THR A 272 8.73 -25.87 -29.44
N ASN A 273 7.43 -26.16 -29.29
CA ASN A 273 6.88 -27.49 -29.57
C ASN A 273 7.24 -27.96 -31.00
N VAL A 274 7.20 -27.05 -31.98
CA VAL A 274 7.58 -27.33 -33.37
C VAL A 274 9.06 -27.68 -33.49
N GLU A 275 9.94 -26.88 -32.92
CA GLU A 275 11.38 -27.14 -32.93
C GLU A 275 11.70 -28.46 -32.24
N TYR A 276 11.08 -28.74 -31.09
CA TYR A 276 11.25 -30.00 -30.39
C TYR A 276 10.81 -31.22 -31.22
N ILE A 277 9.65 -31.16 -31.89
CA ILE A 277 9.18 -32.24 -32.78
C ILE A 277 10.18 -32.47 -33.92
N VAL A 278 10.64 -31.39 -34.55
CA VAL A 278 11.61 -31.43 -35.66
C VAL A 278 12.96 -31.98 -35.19
N GLU A 279 13.50 -31.50 -34.08
CA GLU A 279 14.80 -31.91 -33.53
C GLU A 279 14.79 -33.33 -32.98
N ALA A 280 13.71 -33.75 -32.34
CA ALA A 280 13.54 -35.12 -31.84
C ALA A 280 13.41 -36.15 -32.97
N GLY A 281 13.23 -35.71 -34.23
CA GLY A 281 12.98 -36.59 -35.37
C GLY A 281 11.60 -37.25 -35.34
N ASN A 282 10.72 -36.81 -34.44
CA ASN A 282 9.34 -37.29 -34.38
C ASN A 282 8.63 -36.78 -35.64
N TRP A 283 8.11 -37.71 -36.46
CA TRP A 283 7.35 -37.48 -37.71
C TRP A 283 8.15 -37.35 -39.01
N ASN A 284 9.48 -37.44 -38.99
CA ASN A 284 10.34 -37.38 -40.19
C ASN A 284 10.05 -36.17 -41.11
N LEU A 285 9.79 -35.00 -40.53
CA LEU A 285 9.41 -33.81 -41.30
C LEU A 285 10.57 -33.33 -42.20
N GLU A 286 10.22 -32.91 -43.42
CA GLU A 286 11.17 -32.31 -44.36
C GLU A 286 11.05 -30.78 -44.36
N GLU A 287 12.16 -30.08 -44.11
CA GLU A 287 12.23 -28.62 -44.23
C GLU A 287 12.20 -28.20 -45.71
N ARG A 288 11.35 -27.23 -46.04
CA ARG A 288 11.25 -26.58 -47.35
C ARG A 288 11.45 -25.08 -47.19
N LYS A 289 12.09 -24.48 -48.20
CA LYS A 289 12.35 -23.03 -48.26
C LYS A 289 11.83 -22.48 -49.56
N GLU A 290 11.04 -21.43 -49.47
CA GLU A 290 10.51 -20.69 -50.60
C GLU A 290 10.99 -19.24 -50.54
N LYS A 291 11.37 -18.69 -51.70
CA LYS A 291 11.83 -17.30 -51.78
C LYS A 291 10.61 -16.39 -51.91
N ILE A 292 10.50 -15.44 -51.00
CA ILE A 292 9.44 -14.41 -50.98
C ILE A 292 10.05 -13.02 -51.15
N GLU A 293 9.22 -12.00 -51.34
CA GLU A 293 9.66 -10.61 -51.46
C GLU A 293 10.48 -10.19 -50.22
N ASN A 294 11.76 -9.90 -50.44
CA ASN A 294 12.74 -9.51 -49.43
C ASN A 294 12.89 -10.48 -48.23
N GLY A 295 12.66 -11.79 -48.43
CA GLY A 295 12.80 -12.80 -47.38
C GLY A 295 12.78 -14.26 -47.85
N GLN A 296 12.68 -15.18 -46.88
CA GLN A 296 12.49 -16.62 -47.11
C GLN A 296 11.34 -17.13 -46.23
N HIS A 297 10.42 -17.86 -46.82
CA HIS A 297 9.38 -18.59 -46.11
C HIS A 297 9.89 -20.02 -45.86
N ILE A 298 9.92 -20.44 -44.60
CA ILE A 298 10.38 -21.76 -44.18
C ILE A 298 9.18 -22.52 -43.61
N TYR A 299 8.97 -23.74 -44.07
CA TYR A 299 7.88 -24.60 -43.62
C TYR A 299 8.31 -26.07 -43.63
N TRP A 300 7.58 -26.91 -42.90
CA TRP A 300 7.86 -28.33 -42.74
C TRP A 300 6.69 -29.17 -43.28
N VAL A 301 7.00 -30.21 -44.05
CA VAL A 301 6.01 -31.13 -44.64
C VAL A 301 6.27 -32.56 -44.19
N LYS A 302 5.22 -33.39 -44.13
CA LYS A 302 5.37 -34.84 -43.93
C LYS A 302 5.85 -35.52 -45.22
N PRO A 303 6.68 -36.57 -45.15
CA PRO A 303 7.11 -37.31 -46.34
C PRO A 303 5.91 -37.91 -47.10
N GLY A 304 5.75 -37.52 -48.37
CA GLY A 304 4.66 -37.99 -49.23
C GLY A 304 3.36 -37.18 -49.14
N GLU A 305 3.25 -36.25 -48.19
CA GLU A 305 2.18 -35.25 -48.13
C GLU A 305 2.70 -33.91 -48.72
N GLY A 306 1.84 -33.22 -49.49
CA GLY A 306 2.20 -31.95 -50.12
C GLY A 306 1.94 -30.72 -49.24
N ASP A 307 1.07 -30.85 -48.25
CA ASP A 307 0.59 -29.74 -47.44
C ASP A 307 1.56 -29.42 -46.29
N PRO A 308 1.90 -28.14 -46.06
CA PRO A 308 2.66 -27.72 -44.89
C PRO A 308 1.97 -28.12 -43.58
N VAL A 309 2.74 -28.71 -42.66
CA VAL A 309 2.30 -29.06 -41.31
C VAL A 309 2.65 -27.94 -40.33
N PHE A 310 3.84 -27.37 -40.45
CA PHE A 310 4.30 -26.25 -39.63
C PHE A 310 4.95 -25.17 -40.49
N HIS A 311 4.87 -23.93 -40.02
CA HIS A 311 5.45 -22.75 -40.64
C HIS A 311 6.34 -22.02 -39.65
N LYS A 312 7.44 -21.47 -40.15
CA LYS A 312 8.21 -20.46 -39.44
C LYS A 312 7.62 -19.09 -39.76
N ARG A 313 7.43 -18.26 -38.73
CA ARG A 313 6.97 -16.88 -38.90
C ARG A 313 7.84 -16.12 -39.90
N VAL A 314 7.20 -15.33 -40.75
CA VAL A 314 7.89 -14.44 -41.70
C VAL A 314 7.97 -13.03 -41.10
N ASP A 315 9.15 -12.60 -40.68
CA ASP A 315 9.40 -11.23 -40.22
C ASP A 315 9.93 -10.38 -41.38
N PHE A 316 9.10 -9.50 -41.93
CA PHE A 316 9.50 -8.58 -42.98
C PHE A 316 10.39 -7.46 -42.42
N PRO A 317 11.31 -6.91 -43.24
CA PRO A 317 12.08 -5.73 -42.89
C PRO A 317 11.18 -4.53 -42.55
N ASP A 318 11.67 -3.67 -41.65
CA ASP A 318 10.98 -2.45 -41.28
C ASP A 318 10.92 -1.47 -42.47
N GLN A 319 9.80 -0.75 -42.60
CA GLN A 319 9.65 0.33 -43.58
C GLN A 319 9.72 1.68 -42.86
N VAL A 320 10.63 2.56 -43.28
CA VAL A 320 10.85 3.86 -42.63
C VAL A 320 10.43 5.00 -43.55
N TYR A 321 9.65 5.94 -43.02
CA TYR A 321 9.11 7.10 -43.72
C TYR A 321 9.65 8.40 -43.10
N THR A 322 9.56 9.51 -43.86
CA THR A 322 9.99 10.83 -43.37
C THR A 322 9.01 11.42 -42.37
N THR A 323 7.71 11.28 -42.62
CA THR A 323 6.63 11.86 -41.81
C THR A 323 5.71 10.78 -41.25
N SER A 324 5.06 11.08 -40.13
CA SER A 324 4.08 10.17 -39.53
C SER A 324 2.83 10.03 -40.42
N GLY A 325 2.46 11.07 -41.17
CA GLY A 325 1.32 11.00 -42.11
C GLY A 325 1.52 9.98 -43.24
N SER A 326 2.71 9.96 -43.86
CA SER A 326 3.02 8.97 -44.90
C SER A 326 3.13 7.55 -44.35
N LYS A 327 3.70 7.40 -43.14
CA LYS A 327 3.74 6.12 -42.41
C LYS A 327 2.33 5.58 -42.19
N ASP A 328 1.43 6.43 -41.70
CA ASP A 328 0.06 6.03 -41.37
C ASP A 328 -0.72 5.62 -42.63
N GLU A 329 -0.60 6.33 -43.75
CA GLU A 329 -1.22 5.88 -45.00
C GLU A 329 -0.63 4.55 -45.51
N ALA A 330 0.68 4.33 -45.39
CA ALA A 330 1.29 3.06 -45.75
C ALA A 330 0.81 1.88 -44.88
N ILE A 331 0.57 2.13 -43.59
CA ILE A 331 -0.06 1.15 -42.68
C ILE A 331 -1.46 0.79 -43.18
N ILE A 332 -2.26 1.79 -43.58
CA ILE A 332 -3.62 1.57 -44.09
C ILE A 332 -3.60 0.78 -45.40
N GLU A 333 -2.70 1.11 -46.32
CA GLU A 333 -2.52 0.37 -47.57
C GLU A 333 -2.12 -1.10 -47.34
N GLU A 334 -1.23 -1.36 -46.37
CA GLU A 334 -0.86 -2.72 -45.98
C GLU A 334 -2.04 -3.49 -45.37
N ILE A 335 -2.83 -2.84 -44.50
CA ILE A 335 -4.04 -3.43 -43.91
C ILE A 335 -5.04 -3.80 -45.03
N GLU A 336 -5.31 -2.87 -45.96
CA GLU A 336 -6.23 -3.11 -47.09
C GLU A 336 -5.75 -4.29 -47.94
N ARG A 337 -4.47 -4.30 -48.34
CA ARG A 337 -3.85 -5.36 -49.15
C ARG A 337 -3.94 -6.74 -48.48
N VAL A 338 -3.63 -6.81 -47.19
CA VAL A 338 -3.64 -8.07 -46.44
C VAL A 338 -5.06 -8.56 -46.19
N ARG A 339 -5.99 -7.64 -45.91
CA ARG A 339 -7.41 -7.94 -45.71
C ARG A 339 -8.09 -8.40 -47.00
N GLU A 340 -7.75 -7.83 -48.15
CA GLU A 340 -8.23 -8.27 -49.47
C GLU A 340 -7.83 -9.71 -49.78
N ALA A 341 -6.69 -10.18 -49.25
CA ALA A 341 -6.27 -11.57 -49.31
C ALA A 341 -7.00 -12.49 -48.30
N GLY A 342 -7.97 -11.97 -47.54
CA GLY A 342 -8.76 -12.71 -46.56
C GLY A 342 -8.07 -12.95 -45.20
N ARG A 343 -6.88 -12.37 -44.99
CA ARG A 343 -6.09 -12.60 -43.76
C ARG A 343 -6.49 -11.64 -42.63
N PRO A 344 -6.44 -12.07 -41.36
CA PRO A 344 -6.58 -11.18 -40.21
C PRO A 344 -5.34 -10.30 -40.02
N VAL A 345 -5.56 -9.09 -39.50
CA VAL A 345 -4.52 -8.10 -39.21
C VAL A 345 -4.61 -7.63 -37.76
N LEU A 346 -3.49 -7.70 -37.05
CA LEU A 346 -3.30 -7.07 -35.73
C LEU A 346 -2.37 -5.86 -35.88
N VAL A 347 -2.85 -4.68 -35.53
CA VAL A 347 -2.05 -3.43 -35.52
C VAL A 347 -1.68 -3.10 -34.09
N GLY A 348 -0.39 -3.07 -33.77
CA GLY A 348 0.12 -2.61 -32.47
C GLY A 348 0.53 -1.14 -32.55
N THR A 349 -0.02 -0.31 -31.66
CA THR A 349 0.38 1.10 -31.48
C THR A 349 0.97 1.32 -30.09
N THR A 350 1.77 2.38 -29.91
CA THR A 350 2.38 2.74 -28.61
C THR A 350 1.48 3.63 -27.75
N SER A 351 0.50 4.32 -28.37
CA SER A 351 -0.39 5.25 -27.69
C SER A 351 -1.84 5.10 -28.12
N VAL A 352 -2.76 5.50 -27.23
CA VAL A 352 -4.21 5.55 -27.51
C VAL A 352 -4.51 6.59 -28.59
N GLU A 353 -3.77 7.70 -28.59
CA GLU A 353 -3.91 8.75 -29.60
C GLU A 353 -3.61 8.21 -31.00
N HIS A 354 -2.51 7.46 -31.17
CA HIS A 354 -2.18 6.86 -32.46
C HIS A 354 -3.19 5.78 -32.88
N SER A 355 -3.66 4.97 -31.93
CA SER A 355 -4.77 4.03 -32.16
C SER A 355 -6.02 4.73 -32.72
N GLU A 356 -6.39 5.89 -32.19
CA GLU A 356 -7.51 6.69 -32.69
C GLU A 356 -7.24 7.29 -34.08
N VAL A 357 -6.00 7.70 -34.38
CA VAL A 357 -5.60 8.18 -35.71
C VAL A 357 -5.80 7.07 -36.75
N ILE A 358 -5.23 5.88 -36.54
CA ILE A 358 -5.38 4.73 -37.44
C ILE A 358 -6.85 4.32 -37.58
N SER A 359 -7.60 4.27 -36.47
CA SER A 359 -9.04 4.00 -36.45
C SER A 359 -9.82 4.98 -37.32
N ASN A 360 -9.54 6.27 -37.22
CA ASN A 360 -10.21 7.29 -38.03
C ASN A 360 -9.88 7.19 -39.51
N LEU A 361 -8.64 6.83 -39.88
CA LEU A 361 -8.26 6.57 -41.27
C LEU A 361 -9.00 5.34 -41.83
N LEU A 362 -9.05 4.23 -41.09
CA LEU A 362 -9.80 3.04 -41.48
C LEU A 362 -11.31 3.32 -41.62
N LYS A 363 -11.90 4.15 -40.75
CA LYS A 363 -13.31 4.59 -40.87
C LYS A 363 -13.55 5.34 -42.18
N ARG A 364 -12.62 6.22 -42.60
CA ARG A 364 -12.72 6.94 -43.88
C ARG A 364 -12.66 5.99 -45.08
N ARG A 365 -11.85 4.94 -44.99
CA ARG A 365 -11.74 3.86 -46.00
C ARG A 365 -12.86 2.81 -45.91
N ARG A 366 -13.76 2.90 -44.91
CA ARG A 366 -14.84 1.94 -44.64
C ARG A 366 -14.33 0.52 -44.35
N VAL A 367 -13.17 0.41 -43.71
CA VAL A 367 -12.62 -0.86 -43.23
C VAL A 367 -13.15 -1.12 -41.81
N PRO A 368 -13.94 -2.18 -41.58
CA PRO A 368 -14.37 -2.58 -40.24
C PRO A 368 -13.17 -2.97 -39.38
N HIS A 369 -13.11 -2.47 -38.15
CA HIS A 369 -12.03 -2.75 -37.21
C HIS A 369 -12.50 -2.58 -35.76
N THR A 370 -11.72 -3.13 -34.84
CA THR A 370 -11.92 -3.01 -33.39
C THR A 370 -10.69 -2.41 -32.72
N VAL A 371 -10.87 -1.58 -31.69
CA VAL A 371 -9.78 -0.90 -30.97
C VAL A 371 -9.74 -1.37 -29.51
N LEU A 372 -8.54 -1.70 -29.02
CA LEU A 372 -8.26 -2.13 -27.65
C LEU A 372 -7.35 -1.11 -26.97
N ASN A 373 -7.83 -0.53 -25.87
CA ASN A 373 -7.19 0.61 -25.19
C ASN A 373 -6.70 0.30 -23.77
N ALA A 374 -6.62 -0.98 -23.38
CA ALA A 374 -6.17 -1.44 -22.05
C ALA A 374 -7.00 -0.88 -20.87
N LYS A 375 -8.30 -0.63 -21.07
CA LYS A 375 -9.20 -0.10 -20.02
C LYS A 375 -10.07 -1.17 -19.39
N MET A 376 -10.44 -2.21 -20.13
CA MET A 376 -11.40 -3.24 -19.68
C MET A 376 -10.87 -4.63 -20.05
N HIS A 377 -10.07 -5.24 -19.17
CA HIS A 377 -9.30 -6.46 -19.48
C HIS A 377 -10.16 -7.66 -19.92
N GLN A 378 -11.32 -7.90 -19.28
CA GLN A 378 -12.18 -9.04 -19.60
C GLN A 378 -12.80 -8.94 -21.00
N SER A 379 -13.44 -7.82 -21.34
CA SER A 379 -13.99 -7.60 -22.69
C SER A 379 -12.92 -7.57 -23.79
N GLU A 380 -11.69 -7.15 -23.46
CA GLU A 380 -10.60 -7.10 -24.42
C GLU A 380 -10.08 -8.50 -24.78
N ALA A 381 -10.01 -9.42 -23.81
CA ALA A 381 -9.62 -10.82 -24.06
C ALA A 381 -10.53 -11.47 -25.12
N LEU A 382 -11.84 -11.26 -25.01
CA LEU A 382 -12.83 -11.81 -25.94
C LEU A 382 -12.61 -11.31 -27.37
N VAL A 383 -12.39 -10.00 -27.53
CA VAL A 383 -12.09 -9.40 -28.83
C VAL A 383 -10.79 -9.95 -29.42
N VAL A 384 -9.77 -10.18 -28.58
CA VAL A 384 -8.47 -10.69 -29.02
C VAL A 384 -8.57 -12.14 -29.48
N ALA A 385 -9.30 -12.97 -28.75
CA ALA A 385 -9.56 -14.36 -29.13
C ALA A 385 -10.26 -14.46 -30.51
N GLN A 386 -11.09 -13.46 -30.85
CA GLN A 386 -11.77 -13.36 -32.14
C GLN A 386 -10.95 -12.66 -33.25
N ALA A 387 -9.76 -12.12 -32.94
CA ALA A 387 -8.98 -11.33 -33.89
C ALA A 387 -8.43 -12.16 -35.06
N GLY A 388 -8.40 -13.49 -34.95
CA GLY A 388 -7.93 -14.40 -36.00
C GLY A 388 -8.97 -14.75 -37.07
N ARG A 389 -10.14 -14.10 -37.07
CA ARG A 389 -11.20 -14.31 -38.08
C ARG A 389 -10.81 -13.72 -39.45
N PRO A 390 -11.29 -14.29 -40.57
CA PRO A 390 -10.95 -13.81 -41.91
C PRO A 390 -11.25 -12.32 -42.08
N GLY A 391 -10.25 -11.57 -42.54
CA GLY A 391 -10.35 -10.13 -42.80
C GLY A 391 -10.66 -9.26 -41.57
N ALA A 392 -10.54 -9.81 -40.35
CA ALA A 392 -10.65 -9.04 -39.12
C ALA A 392 -9.45 -8.08 -38.99
N VAL A 393 -9.71 -6.86 -38.50
CA VAL A 393 -8.68 -5.87 -38.22
C VAL A 393 -8.83 -5.43 -36.77
N THR A 394 -7.80 -5.69 -35.97
CA THR A 394 -7.79 -5.34 -34.55
C THR A 394 -6.61 -4.41 -34.26
N ILE A 395 -6.89 -3.28 -33.63
CA ILE A 395 -5.90 -2.30 -33.18
C ILE A 395 -5.69 -2.47 -31.68
N SER A 396 -4.45 -2.63 -31.25
CA SER A 396 -4.04 -2.87 -29.86
C SER A 396 -3.05 -1.81 -29.41
N THR A 397 -3.41 -1.04 -28.38
CA THR A 397 -2.51 -0.07 -27.75
C THR A 397 -1.55 -0.75 -26.77
N ASN A 398 -0.25 -0.43 -26.86
CA ASN A 398 0.92 -0.98 -26.18
C ASN A 398 1.03 -2.50 -26.27
N MET A 399 0.14 -3.25 -25.61
CA MET A 399 0.02 -4.72 -25.68
C MET A 399 -1.37 -5.17 -25.17
N ALA A 400 -2.42 -4.38 -25.35
CA ALA A 400 -3.79 -4.73 -24.95
C ALA A 400 -4.19 -6.14 -25.45
N GLY A 401 -4.85 -6.93 -24.62
CA GLY A 401 -5.07 -8.35 -24.92
C GLY A 401 -3.89 -9.28 -24.60
N ARG A 402 -2.99 -8.88 -23.71
CA ARG A 402 -1.91 -9.74 -23.17
C ARG A 402 -2.46 -10.96 -22.45
N GLY A 403 -1.74 -12.09 -22.55
CA GLY A 403 -2.19 -13.37 -21.99
C GLY A 403 -3.33 -14.06 -22.73
N THR A 404 -3.88 -13.47 -23.80
CA THR A 404 -4.91 -14.11 -24.65
C THR A 404 -4.35 -14.52 -26.01
N ASP A 405 -4.68 -15.74 -26.40
CA ASP A 405 -4.27 -16.36 -27.66
C ASP A 405 -5.17 -15.90 -28.81
N ILE A 406 -4.56 -15.51 -29.92
CA ILE A 406 -5.31 -15.20 -31.15
C ILE A 406 -5.44 -16.50 -31.94
N LEU A 407 -6.62 -17.10 -31.91
CA LEU A 407 -6.92 -18.34 -32.62
C LEU A 407 -7.30 -18.04 -34.08
N LEU A 408 -6.59 -18.64 -35.03
CA LEU A 408 -6.95 -18.53 -36.44
C LEU A 408 -8.34 -19.16 -36.66
N GLY A 409 -9.26 -18.40 -37.24
CA GLY A 409 -10.67 -18.79 -37.37
C GLY A 409 -11.61 -18.16 -36.33
N GLY A 410 -11.08 -17.66 -35.21
CA GLY A 410 -11.84 -17.17 -34.05
C GLY A 410 -11.93 -18.19 -32.92
N ASN A 411 -12.43 -17.76 -31.76
CA ASN A 411 -12.72 -18.66 -30.64
C ASN A 411 -14.15 -19.22 -30.77
N PRO A 412 -14.32 -20.55 -30.93
CA PRO A 412 -15.64 -21.15 -31.10
C PRO A 412 -16.53 -21.07 -29.86
N GLU A 413 -15.97 -21.13 -28.64
CA GLU A 413 -16.70 -21.03 -27.38
C GLU A 413 -17.33 -19.65 -27.21
N GLY A 414 -16.53 -18.59 -27.39
CA GLY A 414 -17.03 -17.21 -27.33
C GLY A 414 -18.06 -16.91 -28.43
N MET A 415 -17.88 -17.46 -29.63
CA MET A 415 -18.88 -17.34 -30.71
C MET A 415 -20.18 -18.08 -30.38
N ALA A 416 -20.08 -19.24 -29.73
CA ALA A 416 -21.24 -19.99 -29.26
C ALA A 416 -21.98 -19.22 -28.16
N ALA A 417 -21.27 -18.62 -27.20
CA ALA A 417 -21.86 -17.79 -26.16
C ALA A 417 -22.59 -16.56 -26.74
N GLU A 418 -21.94 -15.81 -27.65
CA GLU A 418 -22.55 -14.67 -28.34
C GLU A 418 -23.81 -15.09 -29.14
N ALA A 419 -23.76 -16.25 -29.80
CA ALA A 419 -24.92 -16.80 -30.51
C ALA A 419 -26.06 -17.15 -29.53
N MET A 420 -25.76 -17.81 -28.41
CA MET A 420 -26.76 -18.15 -27.40
C MET A 420 -27.40 -16.89 -26.78
N GLU A 421 -26.63 -15.84 -26.49
CA GLU A 421 -27.16 -14.58 -25.98
C GLU A 421 -28.10 -13.90 -26.98
N LYS A 422 -27.75 -13.93 -28.28
CA LYS A 422 -28.56 -13.32 -29.34
C LYS A 422 -29.79 -14.14 -29.73
N GLU A 423 -29.70 -15.46 -29.71
CA GLU A 423 -30.72 -16.36 -30.24
C GLU A 423 -31.72 -16.77 -29.16
N MET A 424 -31.29 -16.90 -27.90
CA MET A 424 -32.16 -17.27 -26.78
C MET A 424 -32.85 -16.04 -26.13
N PHE A 425 -33.77 -16.32 -25.22
CA PHE A 425 -34.45 -15.30 -24.43
C PHE A 425 -33.46 -14.51 -23.55
N ASP A 426 -33.76 -13.22 -23.43
CA ASP A 426 -33.08 -12.33 -22.51
C ASP A 426 -33.84 -12.21 -21.18
N ARG A 427 -33.23 -11.49 -20.24
CA ARG A 427 -33.77 -11.24 -18.91
C ARG A 427 -35.18 -10.63 -18.94
N ARG A 428 -35.41 -9.67 -19.84
CA ARG A 428 -36.65 -8.90 -19.91
C ARG A 428 -37.79 -9.76 -20.44
N MET A 429 -37.51 -10.61 -21.43
CA MET A 429 -38.48 -11.57 -21.96
C MET A 429 -38.93 -12.57 -20.88
N LEU A 430 -37.99 -13.05 -20.05
CA LEU A 430 -38.34 -13.96 -18.95
C LEU A 430 -39.11 -13.24 -17.84
N ASP A 431 -38.78 -11.97 -17.53
CA ASP A 431 -39.55 -11.14 -16.60
C ASP A 431 -41.00 -10.95 -17.11
N GLU A 432 -41.20 -10.67 -18.40
CA GLU A 432 -42.53 -10.54 -19.01
C GLU A 432 -43.33 -11.85 -18.92
N LEU A 433 -42.69 -12.99 -19.19
CA LEU A 433 -43.31 -14.30 -19.07
C LEU A 433 -43.72 -14.59 -17.61
N ALA A 434 -42.84 -14.29 -16.65
CA ALA A 434 -43.14 -14.47 -15.23
C ALA A 434 -44.25 -13.51 -14.75
N ILE A 435 -44.32 -12.29 -15.27
CA ILE A 435 -45.41 -11.35 -14.95
C ILE A 435 -46.74 -11.90 -15.47
N ALA A 436 -46.80 -12.37 -16.71
CA ALA A 436 -48.00 -13.01 -17.25
C ALA A 436 -48.42 -14.22 -16.42
N LEU A 437 -47.45 -15.05 -16.00
CA LEU A 437 -47.71 -16.22 -15.15
C LEU A 437 -48.32 -15.83 -13.81
N VAL A 438 -47.73 -14.86 -13.12
CA VAL A 438 -48.13 -14.49 -11.75
C VAL A 438 -49.42 -13.65 -11.74
N GLN A 439 -49.66 -12.82 -12.75
CA GLN A 439 -50.83 -11.92 -12.81
C GLN A 439 -52.03 -12.52 -13.54
N ASP A 440 -51.79 -13.17 -14.69
CA ASP A 440 -52.84 -13.60 -15.63
C ASP A 440 -53.01 -15.13 -15.68
N GLY A 441 -52.08 -15.89 -15.07
CA GLY A 441 -52.15 -17.34 -14.92
C GLY A 441 -51.36 -18.12 -15.99
N GLU A 442 -51.29 -19.45 -15.78
CA GLU A 442 -50.49 -20.37 -16.60
C GLU A 442 -50.87 -20.33 -18.09
N ASP A 443 -52.18 -20.33 -18.40
CA ASP A 443 -52.66 -20.26 -19.78
C ASP A 443 -52.18 -18.99 -20.51
N ALA A 444 -52.11 -17.86 -19.80
CA ALA A 444 -51.63 -16.60 -20.37
C ALA A 444 -50.13 -16.63 -20.65
N ALA A 445 -49.34 -17.19 -19.71
CA ALA A 445 -47.91 -17.39 -19.88
C ALA A 445 -47.57 -18.37 -21.01
N LEU A 446 -48.28 -19.51 -21.10
CA LEU A 446 -48.10 -20.48 -22.19
C LEU A 446 -48.40 -19.86 -23.56
N ASN A 447 -49.48 -19.07 -23.67
CA ASN A 447 -49.80 -18.34 -24.89
C ASN A 447 -48.73 -17.30 -25.25
N LEU A 448 -48.11 -16.66 -24.25
CA LEU A 448 -47.02 -15.70 -24.47
C LEU A 448 -45.76 -16.41 -24.98
N ALA A 449 -45.37 -17.51 -24.35
CA ALA A 449 -44.23 -18.33 -24.78
C ALA A 449 -44.42 -18.81 -26.23
N GLN A 450 -45.57 -19.39 -26.57
CA GLN A 450 -45.87 -19.87 -27.92
C GLN A 450 -45.82 -18.79 -29.01
N ARG A 451 -46.09 -17.54 -28.67
CA ARG A 451 -46.05 -16.41 -29.61
C ARG A 451 -44.66 -15.81 -29.79
N ASN A 452 -43.72 -16.12 -28.89
CA ASN A 452 -42.37 -15.59 -28.91
C ASN A 452 -41.40 -16.69 -29.35
N GLY A 453 -40.74 -16.51 -30.49
CA GLY A 453 -39.84 -17.52 -31.06
C GLY A 453 -38.59 -17.83 -30.22
N LYS A 454 -38.34 -17.12 -29.13
CA LYS A 454 -37.21 -17.35 -28.22
C LYS A 454 -37.58 -17.93 -26.86
N LEU A 455 -38.88 -17.98 -26.53
CA LEU A 455 -39.38 -18.52 -25.27
C LEU A 455 -39.96 -19.91 -25.52
N THR A 456 -39.37 -20.92 -24.91
CA THR A 456 -39.86 -22.29 -24.97
C THR A 456 -40.97 -22.51 -23.93
N THR A 457 -41.86 -23.47 -24.17
CA THR A 457 -43.05 -23.68 -23.34
C THR A 457 -42.74 -24.30 -21.97
N ASP A 458 -41.63 -25.02 -21.84
CA ASP A 458 -41.13 -25.61 -20.60
C ASP A 458 -40.62 -24.58 -19.58
N LEU A 459 -40.35 -23.33 -20.00
CA LEU A 459 -40.05 -22.23 -19.08
C LEU A 459 -41.22 -21.92 -18.13
N VAL A 460 -42.47 -22.13 -18.56
CA VAL A 460 -43.65 -21.88 -17.73
C VAL A 460 -43.75 -22.84 -16.53
N PRO A 461 -43.73 -24.18 -16.71
CA PRO A 461 -43.69 -25.10 -15.58
C PRO A 461 -42.41 -24.95 -14.74
N ALA A 462 -41.28 -24.53 -15.33
CA ALA A 462 -40.07 -24.22 -14.56
C ALA A 462 -40.25 -23.00 -13.63
N LEU A 463 -40.82 -21.89 -14.13
CA LEU A 463 -41.16 -20.73 -13.31
C LEU A 463 -42.15 -21.09 -12.20
N LEU A 464 -43.14 -21.93 -12.49
CA LEU A 464 -44.07 -22.46 -11.50
C LEU A 464 -43.36 -23.31 -10.44
N ALA A 465 -42.40 -24.15 -10.82
CA ALA A 465 -41.62 -24.96 -9.90
C ALA A 465 -40.78 -24.10 -8.95
N VAL A 466 -40.06 -23.09 -9.49
CA VAL A 466 -39.32 -22.11 -8.68
C VAL A 466 -40.28 -21.40 -7.71
N LYS A 467 -41.40 -20.89 -8.20
CA LYS A 467 -42.40 -20.23 -7.34
C LYS A 467 -42.92 -21.16 -6.25
N ALA A 468 -43.24 -22.41 -6.59
CA ALA A 468 -43.76 -23.39 -5.65
C ALA A 468 -42.75 -23.76 -4.55
N GLU A 469 -41.46 -23.86 -4.89
CA GLU A 469 -40.38 -24.07 -3.92
C GLU A 469 -40.35 -22.94 -2.88
N PHE A 470 -40.35 -21.69 -3.35
CA PHE A 470 -40.28 -20.53 -2.46
C PHE A 470 -41.59 -20.27 -1.70
N ASP A 471 -42.75 -20.58 -2.29
CA ASP A 471 -44.04 -20.54 -1.60
C ASP A 471 -44.13 -21.60 -0.50
N ALA A 472 -43.60 -22.80 -0.73
CA ALA A 472 -43.54 -23.85 0.29
C ALA A 472 -42.63 -23.42 1.45
N ALA A 473 -41.49 -22.80 1.15
CA ALA A 473 -40.62 -22.21 2.17
C ALA A 473 -41.32 -21.05 2.92
N LEU A 474 -42.13 -20.24 2.23
CA LEU A 474 -42.83 -19.11 2.82
C LEU A 474 -43.80 -19.53 3.94
N VAL A 475 -44.51 -20.66 3.78
CA VAL A 475 -45.40 -21.21 4.81
C VAL A 475 -44.66 -21.45 6.13
N GLU A 476 -43.45 -22.02 6.06
CA GLU A 476 -42.62 -22.22 7.25
C GLU A 476 -42.01 -20.90 7.77
N ILE A 477 -41.64 -19.99 6.86
CA ILE A 477 -41.08 -18.68 7.20
C ILE A 477 -42.12 -17.79 7.94
N GLU A 478 -43.41 -17.90 7.62
CA GLU A 478 -44.48 -17.18 8.33
C GLU A 478 -44.52 -17.57 9.82
N GLU A 479 -44.30 -18.84 10.13
CA GLU A 479 -44.27 -19.34 11.51
C GLU A 479 -42.93 -19.08 12.21
N LEU A 480 -41.81 -19.25 11.50
CA LEU A 480 -40.47 -19.30 12.10
C LEU A 480 -39.63 -18.04 11.90
N GLN A 481 -40.10 -17.12 11.05
CA GLN A 481 -39.28 -16.07 10.43
C GLN A 481 -38.14 -16.66 9.57
N VAL A 482 -37.55 -15.84 8.67
CA VAL A 482 -36.52 -16.31 7.72
C VAL A 482 -35.36 -17.00 8.43
N LEU A 483 -34.90 -16.43 9.55
CA LEU A 483 -33.80 -17.01 10.34
C LEU A 483 -34.16 -18.35 10.95
N GLY A 484 -35.40 -18.54 11.41
CA GLY A 484 -35.83 -19.80 12.01
C GLY A 484 -35.99 -20.91 10.97
N TYR A 485 -36.49 -20.58 9.78
CA TYR A 485 -36.51 -21.50 8.64
C TYR A 485 -35.09 -21.91 8.23
N LEU A 486 -34.20 -20.93 8.02
CA LEU A 486 -32.80 -21.21 7.67
C LEU A 486 -32.08 -21.98 8.76
N SER A 487 -32.41 -21.73 10.03
CA SER A 487 -31.84 -22.49 11.13
C SER A 487 -32.14 -23.97 10.97
N ARG A 488 -33.40 -24.37 10.69
CA ARG A 488 -33.73 -25.78 10.48
C ARG A 488 -33.13 -26.36 9.19
N LYS A 489 -33.17 -25.59 8.10
CA LYS A 489 -32.69 -26.03 6.78
C LYS A 489 -31.20 -26.31 6.81
N LEU A 490 -30.40 -25.34 7.27
CA LEU A 490 -28.94 -25.42 7.27
C LEU A 490 -28.42 -26.32 8.39
N GLN A 491 -29.13 -26.44 9.52
CA GLN A 491 -28.81 -27.40 10.57
C GLN A 491 -28.59 -28.81 10.02
N LYS A 492 -29.56 -29.29 9.23
CA LYS A 492 -29.53 -30.65 8.69
C LYS A 492 -28.46 -30.83 7.61
N GLN A 493 -28.20 -29.79 6.83
CA GLN A 493 -27.23 -29.81 5.72
C GLN A 493 -25.79 -29.84 6.24
N TYR A 494 -25.48 -29.05 7.26
CA TYR A 494 -24.12 -28.89 7.80
C TYR A 494 -23.89 -29.66 9.11
N GLY A 495 -24.88 -30.44 9.57
CA GLY A 495 -24.74 -31.28 10.77
C GLY A 495 -24.51 -30.52 12.07
N LEU A 496 -24.99 -29.27 12.14
CA LEU A 496 -24.82 -28.37 13.29
C LEU A 496 -25.87 -28.62 14.38
N ASP A 497 -25.59 -28.26 15.63
CA ASP A 497 -26.63 -28.18 16.67
C ASP A 497 -27.46 -26.91 16.53
N PHE A 498 -28.70 -26.95 17.03
CA PHE A 498 -29.66 -25.84 16.85
C PHE A 498 -29.17 -24.52 17.46
N SER A 499 -28.42 -24.57 18.57
CA SER A 499 -27.80 -23.38 19.17
C SER A 499 -26.68 -22.81 18.30
N GLU A 500 -25.89 -23.67 17.66
CA GLU A 500 -24.74 -23.29 16.86
C GLU A 500 -25.17 -22.65 15.55
N VAL A 501 -26.12 -23.26 14.85
CA VAL A 501 -26.71 -22.69 13.62
C VAL A 501 -27.29 -21.31 13.89
N ARG A 502 -27.98 -21.14 15.01
CA ARG A 502 -28.65 -19.89 15.35
C ARG A 502 -27.64 -18.79 15.64
N GLU A 503 -26.53 -19.12 16.29
CA GLU A 503 -25.46 -18.17 16.56
C GLU A 503 -24.68 -17.80 15.29
N ALA A 504 -24.33 -18.80 14.47
CA ALA A 504 -23.73 -18.56 13.17
C ALA A 504 -24.61 -17.67 12.27
N LEU A 505 -25.91 -17.98 12.15
CA LEU A 505 -26.87 -17.16 11.39
C LEU A 505 -27.04 -15.74 11.96
N ARG A 506 -26.96 -15.58 13.29
CA ARG A 506 -27.01 -14.25 13.93
C ARG A 506 -25.83 -13.40 13.48
N LEU A 507 -24.62 -13.97 13.50
CA LEU A 507 -23.38 -13.32 13.08
C LEU A 507 -23.41 -12.98 11.58
N VAL A 508 -23.88 -13.90 10.73
CA VAL A 508 -24.09 -13.64 9.30
C VAL A 508 -25.05 -12.48 9.07
N ARG A 509 -26.19 -12.45 9.76
CA ARG A 509 -27.20 -11.38 9.63
C ARG A 509 -26.65 -10.02 10.04
N GLU A 510 -25.78 -9.97 11.04
CA GLU A 510 -25.15 -8.74 11.52
C GLU A 510 -24.04 -8.23 10.59
N GLY A 511 -23.74 -8.97 9.51
CA GLY A 511 -22.61 -8.69 8.62
C GLY A 511 -21.27 -9.06 9.23
N ASN A 512 -21.25 -9.71 10.40
CA ASN A 512 -20.04 -10.21 11.03
C ASN A 512 -19.69 -11.60 10.47
N LEU A 513 -19.35 -11.64 9.18
CA LEU A 513 -19.02 -12.88 8.48
C LEU A 513 -17.76 -13.53 9.06
N HIS A 514 -16.77 -12.73 9.47
CA HIS A 514 -15.55 -13.21 10.12
C HIS A 514 -15.87 -13.91 11.45
N GLY A 515 -16.66 -13.27 12.32
CA GLY A 515 -17.10 -13.87 13.58
C GLY A 515 -17.92 -15.14 13.36
N ALA A 516 -18.77 -15.20 12.32
CA ALA A 516 -19.53 -16.40 11.98
C ALA A 516 -18.62 -17.58 11.59
N ARG A 517 -17.58 -17.31 10.79
CA ARG A 517 -16.60 -18.33 10.37
C ARG A 517 -15.78 -18.82 11.56
N ALA A 518 -15.26 -17.90 12.36
CA ALA A 518 -14.50 -18.23 13.58
C ALA A 518 -15.34 -19.09 14.53
N PHE A 519 -16.60 -18.72 14.75
CA PHE A 519 -17.53 -19.50 15.57
C PHE A 519 -17.71 -20.93 15.06
N LEU A 520 -17.89 -21.13 13.75
CA LEU A 520 -18.07 -22.46 13.18
C LEU A 520 -16.79 -23.29 13.23
N ASP A 521 -15.64 -22.67 12.94
CA ASP A 521 -14.34 -23.33 12.97
C ASP A 521 -13.97 -23.79 14.39
N ASP A 522 -14.22 -22.95 15.41
CA ASP A 522 -14.04 -23.28 16.84
C ASP A 522 -14.89 -24.49 17.29
N HIS A 523 -16.01 -24.72 16.62
CA HIS A 523 -16.91 -25.85 16.89
C HIS A 523 -16.70 -27.02 15.91
N GLY A 524 -15.70 -26.93 15.01
CA GLY A 524 -15.33 -28.01 14.09
C GLY A 524 -16.30 -28.20 12.92
N HIS A 525 -17.00 -27.15 12.50
CA HIS A 525 -17.97 -27.17 11.42
C HIS A 525 -17.46 -26.48 10.16
N ASP A 526 -18.02 -26.89 9.01
CA ASP A 526 -17.67 -26.33 7.71
C ASP A 526 -18.07 -24.84 7.61
N VAL A 527 -17.07 -23.98 7.41
CA VAL A 527 -17.24 -22.54 7.27
C VAL A 527 -18.00 -22.14 6.00
N ALA A 528 -18.12 -23.02 5.01
CA ALA A 528 -18.96 -22.81 3.82
C ALA A 528 -20.43 -22.54 4.16
N PHE A 529 -20.86 -22.92 5.38
CA PHE A 529 -22.13 -22.50 5.95
C PHE A 529 -22.32 -20.98 5.88
N VAL A 530 -21.27 -20.17 6.09
CA VAL A 530 -21.41 -18.70 6.19
C VAL A 530 -21.84 -18.10 4.86
N GLU A 531 -21.21 -18.51 3.76
CA GLU A 531 -21.59 -18.09 2.42
C GLU A 531 -22.97 -18.62 2.03
N ASP A 532 -23.27 -19.90 2.29
CA ASP A 532 -24.58 -20.46 1.96
C ASP A 532 -25.69 -19.80 2.79
N ALA A 533 -25.45 -19.59 4.08
CA ALA A 533 -26.33 -18.86 4.97
C ALA A 533 -26.56 -17.42 4.50
N SER A 534 -25.49 -16.70 4.12
CA SER A 534 -25.58 -15.32 3.62
C SER A 534 -26.38 -15.23 2.33
N ARG A 535 -26.09 -16.12 1.37
CA ARG A 535 -26.80 -16.22 0.10
C ARG A 535 -28.27 -16.58 0.29
N GLN A 536 -28.56 -17.65 1.02
CA GLN A 536 -29.93 -18.10 1.31
C GLN A 536 -30.71 -17.05 2.11
N LEU A 537 -30.07 -16.38 3.08
CA LEU A 537 -30.67 -15.26 3.83
C LEU A 537 -31.08 -14.13 2.90
N ASN A 538 -30.19 -13.70 1.99
CA ASN A 538 -30.50 -12.67 1.01
C ASN A 538 -31.64 -13.09 0.07
N LEU A 539 -31.57 -14.31 -0.46
CA LEU A 539 -32.59 -14.88 -1.36
C LEU A 539 -33.98 -14.90 -0.73
N TYR A 540 -34.13 -15.51 0.45
CA TYR A 540 -35.43 -15.56 1.13
C TYR A 540 -35.89 -14.20 1.64
N GLN A 541 -34.99 -13.31 2.06
CA GLN A 541 -35.38 -11.92 2.40
C GLN A 541 -35.92 -11.17 1.18
N ARG A 542 -35.28 -11.31 0.01
CA ARG A 542 -35.78 -10.73 -1.24
C ARG A 542 -37.14 -11.30 -1.61
N TYR A 543 -37.35 -12.61 -1.47
CA TYR A 543 -38.64 -13.23 -1.76
C TYR A 543 -39.74 -12.76 -0.79
N VAL A 544 -39.44 -12.69 0.52
CA VAL A 544 -40.36 -12.16 1.54
C VAL A 544 -40.68 -10.69 1.27
N ALA A 545 -39.69 -9.88 0.91
CA ALA A 545 -39.88 -8.46 0.58
C ALA A 545 -40.66 -8.25 -0.75
N ALA A 546 -40.67 -9.24 -1.63
CA ALA A 546 -41.47 -9.24 -2.85
C ALA A 546 -42.95 -9.57 -2.58
N GLN A 547 -43.27 -10.18 -1.43
CA GLN A 547 -44.65 -10.53 -1.08
C GLN A 547 -45.56 -9.30 -1.07
N GLY A 548 -46.78 -9.49 -1.56
CA GLY A 548 -47.77 -8.41 -1.73
C GLY A 548 -47.64 -7.61 -3.02
N ASP A 549 -46.59 -7.83 -3.83
CA ASP A 549 -46.45 -7.25 -5.17
C ASP A 549 -46.22 -8.36 -6.22
N PRO A 550 -47.24 -8.70 -7.03
CA PRO A 550 -47.14 -9.71 -8.08
C PRO A 550 -45.98 -9.47 -9.06
N ARG A 551 -45.61 -8.21 -9.33
CA ARG A 551 -44.50 -7.90 -10.25
C ARG A 551 -43.15 -8.21 -9.62
N LYS A 552 -42.97 -7.95 -8.32
CA LYS A 552 -41.73 -8.28 -7.63
C LYS A 552 -41.53 -9.79 -7.49
N ILE A 553 -42.61 -10.54 -7.24
CA ILE A 553 -42.58 -12.01 -7.23
C ILE A 553 -42.16 -12.52 -8.62
N ALA A 554 -42.79 -12.02 -9.68
CA ALA A 554 -42.43 -12.37 -11.05
C ALA A 554 -40.95 -12.09 -11.36
N GLN A 555 -40.44 -10.90 -11.02
CA GLN A 555 -39.03 -10.54 -11.19
C GLN A 555 -38.07 -11.42 -10.37
N PHE A 556 -38.48 -11.87 -9.19
CA PHE A 556 -37.68 -12.78 -8.38
C PHE A 556 -37.59 -14.17 -9.02
N ILE A 557 -38.71 -14.78 -9.40
CA ILE A 557 -38.70 -16.15 -9.94
C ILE A 557 -38.07 -16.23 -11.33
N SER A 558 -38.25 -15.20 -12.17
CA SER A 558 -37.45 -15.07 -13.39
C SER A 558 -35.97 -14.86 -13.06
N GLY A 559 -35.67 -14.23 -11.90
CA GLY A 559 -34.35 -14.09 -11.26
C GLY A 559 -33.55 -15.36 -11.33
N GLU A 560 -34.00 -16.27 -10.49
CA GLU A 560 -33.40 -17.57 -10.25
C GLU A 560 -33.37 -18.43 -11.52
N LEU A 561 -34.47 -18.45 -12.29
CA LEU A 561 -34.52 -19.28 -13.50
C LEU A 561 -33.56 -18.78 -14.60
N PHE A 562 -33.38 -17.46 -14.73
CA PHE A 562 -32.43 -16.91 -15.69
C PHE A 562 -31.00 -17.29 -15.32
N GLU A 563 -30.61 -17.15 -14.05
CA GLU A 563 -29.27 -17.54 -13.59
C GLU A 563 -29.02 -19.05 -13.81
N PHE A 564 -30.00 -19.90 -13.49
CA PHE A 564 -29.91 -21.34 -13.75
C PHE A 564 -29.74 -21.66 -15.23
N ASN A 565 -30.57 -21.05 -16.10
CA ASN A 565 -30.47 -21.25 -17.55
C ASN A 565 -29.15 -20.70 -18.12
N TYR A 566 -28.70 -19.54 -17.65
CA TYR A 566 -27.44 -18.92 -18.07
C TYR A 566 -26.25 -19.86 -17.78
N ASN A 567 -26.17 -20.40 -16.56
CA ASN A 567 -25.15 -21.39 -16.20
C ASN A 567 -25.24 -22.67 -17.04
N GLY A 568 -26.47 -23.13 -17.35
CA GLY A 568 -26.70 -24.26 -18.24
C GLY A 568 -26.17 -24.03 -19.67
N ARG A 569 -26.27 -22.81 -20.21
CA ARG A 569 -25.68 -22.46 -21.51
C ARG A 569 -24.16 -22.64 -21.50
N ALA A 570 -23.47 -22.24 -20.43
CA ALA A 570 -22.02 -22.45 -20.28
C ALA A 570 -21.66 -23.94 -20.24
N ALA A 571 -22.38 -24.71 -19.43
CA ALA A 571 -22.15 -26.15 -19.32
C ALA A 571 -22.33 -26.84 -20.68
N LEU A 572 -23.34 -26.44 -21.45
CA LEU A 572 -23.58 -26.97 -22.80
C LEU A 572 -22.41 -26.66 -23.75
N ILE A 573 -21.93 -25.42 -23.79
CA ILE A 573 -20.79 -25.02 -24.65
C ILE A 573 -19.54 -25.82 -24.29
N ARG A 574 -19.26 -25.96 -22.98
CA ARG A 574 -18.12 -26.75 -22.46
C ARG A 574 -18.15 -28.21 -22.88
N ALA A 575 -19.29 -28.86 -22.69
CA ALA A 575 -19.45 -30.26 -23.08
C ALA A 575 -19.18 -30.44 -24.59
N VAL A 576 -19.58 -29.48 -25.43
CA VAL A 576 -19.24 -29.51 -26.87
C VAL A 576 -17.75 -29.26 -27.12
N ALA A 577 -17.14 -28.31 -26.41
CA ALA A 577 -15.70 -28.02 -26.53
C ALA A 577 -14.82 -29.24 -26.20
N ASN A 578 -15.24 -30.05 -25.23
CA ASN A 578 -14.58 -31.28 -24.81
C ASN A 578 -14.94 -32.53 -25.65
N ASP A 579 -15.78 -32.39 -26.68
CA ASP A 579 -16.30 -33.50 -27.50
C ASP A 579 -17.17 -34.50 -26.69
N GLU A 580 -17.83 -34.02 -25.63
CA GLU A 580 -18.68 -34.78 -24.69
C GLU A 580 -20.18 -34.59 -25.02
N VAL A 581 -20.59 -35.04 -26.21
CA VAL A 581 -21.96 -34.81 -26.74
C VAL A 581 -23.08 -35.40 -25.85
N GLU A 582 -22.82 -36.50 -25.16
CA GLU A 582 -23.83 -37.10 -24.26
C GLU A 582 -24.03 -36.25 -22.99
N GLU A 583 -22.98 -35.64 -22.46
CA GLU A 583 -23.07 -34.70 -21.33
C GLU A 583 -23.81 -33.42 -21.74
N ALA A 584 -23.54 -32.91 -22.96
CA ALA A 584 -24.30 -31.80 -23.53
C ALA A 584 -25.80 -32.09 -23.60
N ARG A 585 -26.21 -33.30 -24.00
CA ARG A 585 -27.62 -33.71 -24.01
C ARG A 585 -28.20 -33.85 -22.61
N GLU A 586 -27.41 -34.29 -21.63
CA GLU A 586 -27.82 -34.32 -20.24
C GLU A 586 -28.14 -32.90 -19.72
N VAL A 587 -27.26 -31.92 -20.00
CA VAL A 587 -27.50 -30.51 -19.66
C VAL A 587 -28.80 -30.00 -20.28
N ILE A 588 -29.05 -30.26 -21.56
CA ILE A 588 -30.30 -29.88 -22.25
C ILE A 588 -31.52 -30.48 -21.54
N SER A 589 -31.44 -31.74 -21.11
CA SER A 589 -32.56 -32.41 -20.45
C SER A 589 -32.91 -31.84 -19.06
N GLN A 590 -31.95 -31.18 -18.41
CA GLN A 590 -32.07 -30.66 -17.05
C GLN A 590 -32.37 -29.15 -17.00
N VAL A 591 -32.04 -28.41 -18.06
CA VAL A 591 -32.10 -26.94 -18.08
C VAL A 591 -33.25 -26.45 -18.97
N PRO A 592 -34.35 -25.94 -18.37
CA PRO A 592 -35.48 -25.43 -19.13
C PRO A 592 -35.07 -24.30 -20.07
N GLY A 593 -35.58 -24.32 -21.31
CA GLY A 593 -35.21 -23.35 -22.33
C GLY A 593 -34.04 -23.72 -23.22
N LEU A 594 -33.33 -24.82 -22.94
CA LEU A 594 -32.38 -25.42 -23.88
C LEU A 594 -33.06 -26.52 -24.70
N GLU A 595 -32.81 -26.56 -26.01
CA GLU A 595 -33.30 -27.59 -26.91
C GLU A 595 -32.13 -28.18 -27.74
N GLU A 596 -32.36 -29.28 -28.45
CA GLU A 596 -31.35 -29.90 -29.32
C GLU A 596 -30.87 -28.92 -30.42
N ALA A 597 -31.70 -27.95 -30.81
CA ALA A 597 -31.34 -26.93 -31.79
C ALA A 597 -30.12 -26.08 -31.34
N GLN A 598 -29.99 -25.80 -30.05
CA GLN A 598 -28.85 -25.06 -29.49
C GLN A 598 -27.59 -25.91 -29.53
N LEU A 599 -27.67 -27.21 -29.25
CA LEU A 599 -26.55 -28.13 -29.42
C LEU A 599 -26.09 -28.23 -30.89
N GLU A 600 -27.03 -28.42 -31.82
CA GLU A 600 -26.73 -28.42 -33.25
C GLU A 600 -26.08 -27.11 -33.69
N ARG A 601 -26.55 -25.98 -33.14
CA ARG A 601 -26.00 -24.65 -33.41
C ARG A 601 -24.57 -24.52 -32.93
N ILE A 602 -24.27 -24.95 -31.70
CA ILE A 602 -22.91 -24.91 -31.12
C ILE A 602 -21.98 -25.82 -31.92
N LEU A 603 -22.38 -27.08 -32.19
CA LEU A 603 -21.61 -27.99 -33.04
C LEU A 603 -21.33 -27.41 -34.44
N GLY A 604 -22.33 -26.74 -35.01
CA GLY A 604 -22.18 -26.01 -36.27
C GLY A 604 -21.13 -24.89 -36.19
N ILE A 605 -21.16 -24.07 -35.14
CA ILE A 605 -20.17 -23.01 -34.91
C ILE A 605 -18.75 -23.59 -34.77
N PHE A 606 -18.59 -24.67 -34.01
CA PHE A 606 -17.28 -25.32 -33.85
C PHE A 606 -16.74 -25.83 -35.17
N LYS A 607 -17.59 -26.50 -35.97
CA LYS A 607 -17.22 -27.00 -37.30
C LYS A 607 -16.89 -25.86 -38.27
N ASP A 608 -17.73 -24.84 -38.35
CA ASP A 608 -17.53 -23.68 -39.22
C ASP A 608 -16.21 -22.96 -38.88
N THR A 609 -15.91 -22.82 -37.58
CA THR A 609 -14.69 -22.19 -37.10
C THR A 609 -13.44 -22.98 -37.52
N GLN A 610 -13.49 -24.32 -37.49
CA GLN A 610 -12.41 -25.17 -37.99
C GLN A 610 -12.20 -25.01 -39.50
N GLU A 611 -13.27 -25.00 -40.30
CA GLU A 611 -13.18 -24.81 -41.75
C GLU A 611 -12.60 -23.43 -42.10
N VAL A 612 -13.06 -22.39 -41.39
CA VAL A 612 -12.56 -21.02 -41.54
C VAL A 612 -11.10 -20.90 -41.10
N SER A 613 -10.71 -21.56 -40.00
CA SER A 613 -9.32 -21.62 -39.54
C SER A 613 -8.38 -22.16 -40.64
N HIS A 614 -8.80 -23.24 -41.31
CA HIS A 614 -8.06 -23.80 -42.43
C HIS A 614 -7.91 -22.82 -43.61
N GLN A 615 -8.98 -22.07 -43.94
CA GLN A 615 -8.91 -21.03 -44.97
C GLN A 615 -7.93 -19.91 -44.60
N VAL A 616 -7.96 -19.45 -43.35
CA VAL A 616 -7.03 -18.41 -42.85
C VAL A 616 -5.59 -18.90 -42.90
N ARG A 617 -5.33 -20.18 -42.54
CA ARG A 617 -4.01 -20.80 -42.68
C ARG A 617 -3.53 -20.79 -44.14
N GLN A 618 -4.37 -21.23 -45.08
CA GLN A 618 -4.04 -21.22 -46.51
C GLN A 618 -3.78 -19.81 -47.06
N ALA A 619 -4.48 -18.80 -46.53
CA ALA A 619 -4.26 -17.40 -46.90
C ALA A 619 -2.93 -16.83 -46.36
N GLY A 620 -2.26 -17.51 -45.43
CA GLY A 620 -0.98 -17.08 -44.84
C GLY A 620 -1.08 -16.65 -43.36
N GLY A 621 -2.21 -16.91 -42.71
CA GLY A 621 -2.44 -16.67 -41.28
C GLY A 621 -2.38 -15.20 -40.87
N LEU A 622 -2.23 -14.96 -39.56
CA LEU A 622 -2.23 -13.63 -38.96
C LEU A 622 -1.06 -12.77 -39.46
N HIS A 623 -1.37 -11.53 -39.82
CA HIS A 623 -0.37 -10.50 -40.11
C HIS A 623 -0.33 -9.47 -38.99
N VAL A 624 0.86 -9.24 -38.42
CA VAL A 624 1.09 -8.25 -37.37
C VAL A 624 1.76 -7.02 -37.96
N VAL A 625 1.17 -5.85 -37.69
CA VAL A 625 1.68 -4.54 -38.09
C VAL A 625 2.08 -3.78 -36.84
N GLY A 626 3.37 -3.47 -36.68
CA GLY A 626 3.83 -2.50 -35.69
C GLY A 626 3.79 -1.11 -36.29
N SER A 627 3.03 -0.19 -35.69
CA SER A 627 2.92 1.19 -36.17
C SER A 627 4.10 2.08 -35.76
N GLU A 628 4.87 1.61 -34.77
CA GLU A 628 6.07 2.23 -34.19
C GLU A 628 6.94 1.14 -33.54
N ARG A 629 8.18 1.48 -33.18
CA ARG A 629 9.04 0.65 -32.32
C ARG A 629 8.82 1.04 -30.86
N HIS A 630 8.72 0.05 -29.97
CA HIS A 630 8.65 0.30 -28.54
C HIS A 630 10.04 0.68 -27.99
N GLU A 631 10.05 1.19 -26.76
CA GLU A 631 11.29 1.50 -26.02
C GLU A 631 12.21 0.27 -25.87
N SER A 632 11.63 -0.93 -25.84
CA SER A 632 12.37 -2.19 -25.74
C SER A 632 12.10 -3.12 -26.93
N ARG A 633 13.18 -3.78 -27.39
CA ARG A 633 13.09 -4.82 -28.43
C ARG A 633 12.24 -6.00 -27.99
N ARG A 634 12.18 -6.25 -26.69
CA ARG A 634 11.40 -7.31 -26.07
C ARG A 634 9.92 -7.17 -26.40
N ILE A 635 9.36 -5.98 -26.18
CA ILE A 635 7.95 -5.67 -26.42
C ILE A 635 7.62 -5.79 -27.91
N ASP A 636 8.51 -5.33 -28.80
CA ASP A 636 8.36 -5.53 -30.24
C ASP A 636 8.27 -7.01 -30.60
N ASN A 637 9.13 -7.85 -30.01
CA ASN A 637 9.13 -9.29 -30.24
C ASN A 637 7.88 -9.98 -29.69
N GLN A 638 7.31 -9.49 -28.57
CA GLN A 638 6.02 -9.98 -28.07
C GLN A 638 4.89 -9.66 -29.04
N LEU A 639 4.88 -8.46 -29.63
CA LEU A 639 3.91 -8.10 -30.66
C LEU A 639 4.04 -9.02 -31.87
N ARG A 640 5.27 -9.24 -32.38
CA ARG A 640 5.54 -10.21 -33.47
C ARG A 640 5.09 -11.63 -33.10
N GLY A 641 5.29 -12.03 -31.84
CA GLY A 641 4.92 -13.33 -31.27
C GLY A 641 3.41 -13.59 -31.19
N ARG A 642 2.56 -12.61 -31.53
CA ARG A 642 1.12 -12.82 -31.69
C ARG A 642 0.78 -13.62 -32.95
N ALA A 643 1.63 -13.59 -33.97
CA ALA A 643 1.47 -14.40 -35.19
C ALA A 643 2.28 -15.70 -35.13
N ALA A 644 1.84 -16.69 -35.92
CA ALA A 644 2.51 -17.97 -36.15
C ALA A 644 2.71 -18.83 -34.87
N ARG A 645 1.68 -18.90 -34.02
CA ARG A 645 1.69 -19.75 -32.82
C ARG A 645 1.53 -21.22 -33.19
N GLN A 646 2.18 -22.12 -32.42
CA GLN A 646 2.14 -23.58 -32.63
C GLN A 646 2.44 -24.04 -34.07
N GLY A 647 3.24 -23.26 -34.82
CA GLY A 647 3.60 -23.57 -36.20
C GLY A 647 2.55 -23.15 -37.24
N ASP A 648 1.56 -22.36 -36.87
CA ASP A 648 0.67 -21.70 -37.83
C ASP A 648 1.45 -20.78 -38.78
N PRO A 649 0.97 -20.57 -40.02
CA PRO A 649 1.50 -19.53 -40.88
C PRO A 649 1.21 -18.15 -40.27
N GLY A 650 2.12 -17.20 -40.51
CA GLY A 650 1.96 -15.85 -40.01
C GLY A 650 3.14 -14.97 -40.37
N SER A 651 2.94 -13.67 -40.26
CA SER A 651 3.97 -12.70 -40.64
C SER A 651 3.89 -11.42 -39.82
N SER A 652 4.99 -10.68 -39.75
CA SER A 652 5.04 -9.38 -39.09
C SER A 652 5.78 -8.33 -39.93
N ARG A 653 5.41 -7.06 -39.79
CA ARG A 653 6.12 -5.91 -40.37
C ARG A 653 5.99 -4.69 -39.46
N PHE A 654 7.03 -3.87 -39.37
CA PHE A 654 6.98 -2.59 -38.66
C PHE A 654 7.09 -1.43 -39.63
N PHE A 655 6.33 -0.36 -39.35
CA PHE A 655 6.31 0.89 -40.07
C PHE A 655 6.79 1.98 -39.12
N LEU A 656 7.75 2.80 -39.54
CA LEU A 656 8.42 3.78 -38.70
C LEU A 656 8.50 5.13 -39.39
N SER A 657 8.63 6.18 -38.60
CA SER A 657 8.76 7.56 -39.05
C SER A 657 9.92 8.26 -38.31
N PHE A 658 10.57 9.22 -38.97
CA PHE A 658 11.55 10.08 -38.29
C PHE A 658 10.93 11.02 -37.24
N GLU A 659 9.61 11.17 -37.26
CA GLU A 659 8.82 11.94 -36.30
C GLU A 659 8.29 11.08 -35.13
N ASP A 660 8.56 9.77 -35.12
CA ASP A 660 8.18 8.90 -34.00
C ASP A 660 8.91 9.30 -32.71
N GLU A 661 8.26 9.09 -31.57
CA GLU A 661 8.78 9.51 -30.26
C GLU A 661 10.17 8.96 -29.95
N LEU A 662 10.40 7.68 -30.26
CA LEU A 662 11.69 7.01 -30.12
C LEU A 662 12.79 7.75 -30.91
N MET A 663 12.47 8.15 -32.15
CA MET A 663 13.40 8.80 -33.07
C MET A 663 13.64 10.27 -32.68
N LEU A 664 12.61 10.98 -32.23
CA LEU A 664 12.72 12.36 -31.76
C LEU A 664 13.56 12.49 -30.49
N ARG A 665 13.33 11.60 -29.52
CA ARG A 665 14.02 11.63 -28.22
C ARG A 665 15.48 11.15 -28.34
N PHE A 666 15.76 10.14 -29.18
CA PHE A 666 17.05 9.44 -29.15
C PHE A 666 17.79 9.37 -30.50
N GLY A 667 17.22 9.79 -31.62
CA GLY A 667 17.84 9.75 -32.96
C GLY A 667 19.09 10.64 -33.14
N GLY A 668 19.35 11.56 -32.21
CA GLY A 668 20.56 12.41 -32.18
C GLY A 668 20.63 13.48 -33.29
N GLU A 669 21.74 14.24 -33.33
CA GLU A 669 21.93 15.33 -34.33
C GLU A 669 22.06 14.87 -35.79
N ARG A 670 22.41 13.59 -36.00
CA ARG A 670 22.56 13.04 -37.36
C ARG A 670 21.20 12.85 -38.03
N LEU A 671 20.19 12.39 -37.31
CA LEU A 671 18.83 12.23 -37.84
C LEU A 671 18.24 13.59 -38.24
N LYS A 672 18.40 14.61 -37.38
CA LYS A 672 17.95 15.99 -37.62
C LYS A 672 18.51 16.62 -38.90
N ARG A 673 19.70 16.19 -39.36
CA ARG A 673 20.28 16.65 -40.62
C ARG A 673 19.64 16.03 -41.85
N PHE A 674 19.11 14.81 -41.73
CA PHE A 674 18.38 14.14 -42.80
C PHE A 674 16.93 14.63 -42.90
N THR A 675 16.25 14.86 -41.78
CA THR A 675 14.88 15.43 -41.76
C THR A 675 14.83 16.84 -42.36
N ASN A 676 15.89 17.64 -42.17
CA ASN A 676 15.98 18.99 -42.71
C ASN A 676 16.46 19.07 -44.19
N SER A 677 16.65 17.93 -44.85
CA SER A 677 17.05 17.89 -46.25
C SER A 677 15.85 17.58 -47.16
N ASN A 678 15.46 18.54 -48.03
CA ASN A 678 14.37 18.41 -49.03
C ASN A 678 14.66 17.40 -50.16
N ILE A 679 15.43 16.34 -49.90
CA ILE A 679 15.98 15.44 -50.92
C ILE A 679 15.21 14.11 -50.99
N LEU A 680 14.47 13.74 -49.93
CA LEU A 680 13.77 12.45 -49.85
C LEU A 680 12.26 12.65 -50.10
N PRO A 681 11.63 11.88 -51.02
CA PRO A 681 10.17 11.84 -51.15
C PRO A 681 9.53 11.33 -49.86
N ASP A 682 8.39 11.92 -49.48
CA ASP A 682 7.74 11.58 -48.21
C ASP A 682 6.99 10.23 -48.25
N ASP A 683 6.61 9.76 -49.43
CA ASP A 683 5.74 8.61 -49.70
C ASP A 683 6.50 7.31 -50.04
N VAL A 684 7.82 7.37 -50.18
CA VAL A 684 8.65 6.22 -50.55
C VAL A 684 9.38 5.66 -49.32
N PRO A 685 9.29 4.35 -49.02
CA PRO A 685 10.01 3.76 -47.91
C PRO A 685 11.52 3.88 -48.11
N ILE A 686 12.20 4.36 -47.07
CA ILE A 686 13.63 4.64 -47.07
C ILE A 686 14.39 3.34 -46.76
N ASP A 687 14.86 2.67 -47.81
CA ASP A 687 15.62 1.44 -47.68
C ASP A 687 17.12 1.76 -47.43
N PHE A 688 17.46 1.99 -46.16
CA PHE A 688 18.84 2.17 -45.74
C PHE A 688 19.14 1.28 -44.53
N ALA A 689 19.98 0.26 -44.73
CA ALA A 689 20.59 -0.55 -43.65
C ALA A 689 21.34 0.29 -42.58
N MET A 690 21.53 1.59 -42.80
CA MET A 690 22.06 2.54 -41.81
C MET A 690 21.00 2.98 -40.79
N VAL A 691 19.73 3.08 -41.16
CA VAL A 691 18.64 3.54 -40.29
C VAL A 691 18.28 2.48 -39.24
N GLY A 692 18.28 1.19 -39.63
CA GLY A 692 18.09 0.07 -38.69
C GLY A 692 19.07 0.12 -37.50
N ARG A 693 20.36 0.39 -37.77
CA ARG A 693 21.38 0.55 -36.71
C ARG A 693 21.12 1.75 -35.79
N ILE A 694 20.53 2.83 -36.29
CA ILE A 694 20.19 4.00 -35.46
C ILE A 694 19.05 3.64 -34.51
N ILE A 695 18.01 2.98 -35.01
CA ILE A 695 16.87 2.51 -34.22
C ILE A 695 17.35 1.53 -33.14
N GLU A 696 18.14 0.55 -33.53
CA GLU A 696 18.76 -0.43 -32.64
C GLU A 696 19.56 0.25 -31.52
N SER A 697 20.40 1.25 -31.86
CA SER A 697 21.18 2.00 -30.87
C SER A 697 20.35 2.95 -30.00
N ALA A 698 19.16 3.35 -30.46
CA ALA A 698 18.24 4.16 -29.68
C ALA A 698 17.55 3.31 -28.62
N GLN A 699 17.04 2.12 -29.00
CA GLN A 699 16.45 1.16 -28.07
C GLN A 699 17.46 0.72 -27.00
N GLU A 700 18.69 0.34 -27.39
CA GLU A 700 19.75 -0.05 -26.43
C GLU A 700 20.07 1.04 -25.40
N ARG A 701 20.07 2.32 -25.81
CA ARG A 701 20.30 3.44 -24.89
C ARG A 701 19.15 3.65 -23.91
N ILE A 702 17.91 3.43 -24.34
CA ILE A 702 16.73 3.55 -23.47
C ILE A 702 16.65 2.37 -22.51
N GLU A 703 16.91 1.15 -22.98
CA GLU A 703 16.99 -0.04 -22.14
C GLU A 703 18.08 0.14 -21.07
N GLY A 704 19.27 0.61 -21.44
CA GLY A 704 20.34 0.93 -20.48
C GLY A 704 19.93 2.01 -19.47
N TYR A 705 19.25 3.08 -19.91
CA TYR A 705 18.74 4.11 -19.00
C TYR A 705 17.68 3.58 -18.03
N ASN A 706 16.75 2.75 -18.50
CA ASN A 706 15.73 2.11 -17.68
C ASN A 706 16.36 1.11 -16.68
N PHE A 707 17.39 0.37 -17.10
CA PHE A 707 18.18 -0.50 -16.24
C PHE A 707 18.84 0.29 -15.11
N ASP A 708 19.49 1.42 -15.42
CA ASP A 708 20.12 2.28 -14.40
C ASP A 708 19.10 2.81 -13.38
N ILE A 709 17.90 3.20 -13.82
CA ILE A 709 16.82 3.62 -12.91
C ILE A 709 16.47 2.48 -11.95
N ARG A 710 16.20 1.28 -12.47
CA ARG A 710 15.81 0.13 -11.64
C ARG A 710 16.92 -0.27 -10.68
N LYS A 711 18.16 -0.30 -11.16
CA LYS A 711 19.34 -0.58 -10.34
C LYS A 711 19.45 0.40 -9.18
N ASN A 712 19.35 1.71 -9.45
CA ASN A 712 19.38 2.72 -8.39
C ASN A 712 18.24 2.52 -7.39
N VAL A 713 17.00 2.29 -7.85
CA VAL A 713 15.84 2.03 -6.98
C VAL A 713 16.09 0.84 -6.05
N VAL A 714 16.65 -0.26 -6.58
CA VAL A 714 17.01 -1.44 -5.78
C VAL A 714 18.15 -1.13 -4.80
N GLU A 715 19.19 -0.41 -5.21
CA GLU A 715 20.30 -0.04 -4.32
C GLU A 715 19.85 0.83 -3.14
N TYR A 716 18.95 1.80 -3.38
CA TYR A 716 18.35 2.59 -2.31
C TYR A 716 17.46 1.73 -1.39
N ASP A 717 16.65 0.85 -1.95
CA ASP A 717 15.78 -0.02 -1.17
C ASP A 717 16.58 -1.07 -0.38
N ASP A 718 17.73 -1.56 -0.88
CA ASP A 718 18.60 -2.51 -0.19
C ASP A 718 19.20 -1.93 1.10
N VAL A 719 19.43 -0.61 1.15
CA VAL A 719 19.83 0.09 2.38
C VAL A 719 18.67 0.09 3.39
N MET A 720 17.45 0.38 2.93
CA MET A 720 16.25 0.38 3.76
C MET A 720 15.81 -1.02 4.18
N ASP A 721 16.05 -2.04 3.35
CA ASP A 721 15.63 -3.43 3.56
C ASP A 721 16.29 -4.04 4.78
N LYS A 722 17.57 -3.71 5.06
CA LYS A 722 18.25 -4.15 6.28
C LYS A 722 17.56 -3.64 7.55
N GLN A 723 17.17 -2.36 7.55
CA GLN A 723 16.42 -1.77 8.66
C GLN A 723 15.03 -2.39 8.76
N ARG A 724 14.35 -2.55 7.62
CA ARG A 724 13.02 -3.14 7.53
C ARG A 724 12.99 -4.56 8.08
N LYS A 725 13.93 -5.42 7.69
CA LYS A 725 14.04 -6.79 8.19
C LYS A 725 14.22 -6.85 9.70
N ALA A 726 15.03 -5.97 10.27
CA ALA A 726 15.20 -5.89 11.71
C ALA A 726 13.88 -5.50 12.41
N VAL A 727 13.26 -4.41 11.96
CA VAL A 727 11.99 -3.91 12.53
C VAL A 727 10.85 -4.91 12.36
N TYR A 728 10.72 -5.53 11.19
CA TYR A 728 9.65 -6.48 10.90
C TYR A 728 9.85 -7.81 11.63
N ALA A 729 11.08 -8.28 11.80
CA ALA A 729 11.36 -9.46 12.61
C ALA A 729 10.98 -9.23 14.08
N GLU A 730 11.35 -8.09 14.65
CA GLU A 730 10.98 -7.72 16.01
C GLU A 730 9.47 -7.57 16.17
N ARG A 731 8.82 -6.87 15.24
CA ARG A 731 7.37 -6.73 15.22
C ARG A 731 6.66 -8.08 15.14
N LYS A 732 7.12 -8.98 14.27
CA LYS A 732 6.55 -10.33 14.13
C LYS A 732 6.67 -11.13 15.43
N GLN A 733 7.79 -11.02 16.14
CA GLN A 733 7.97 -11.65 17.46
C GLN A 733 6.94 -11.14 18.47
N ILE A 734 6.74 -9.82 18.52
CA ILE A 734 5.77 -9.17 19.42
C ILE A 734 4.34 -9.59 19.08
N VAL A 735 3.95 -9.49 17.80
CA VAL A 735 2.59 -9.82 17.35
C VAL A 735 2.26 -11.28 17.65
N MET A 736 3.17 -12.21 17.33
CA MET A 736 2.96 -13.66 17.52
C MET A 736 2.93 -14.10 19.00
N GLY A 737 3.07 -13.19 19.96
CA GLY A 737 3.09 -13.54 21.39
C GLY A 737 4.27 -14.44 21.78
N ASN A 738 5.29 -14.59 20.92
CA ASN A 738 6.44 -15.46 21.11
C ASN A 738 7.50 -14.85 22.05
N THR A 739 7.08 -13.97 22.97
CA THR A 739 7.99 -13.22 23.83
C THR A 739 7.59 -13.33 25.29
N ASP A 740 7.97 -14.44 25.90
CA ASP A 740 8.28 -14.46 27.34
C ASP A 740 9.40 -13.43 27.68
N ALA A 741 10.21 -13.06 26.68
CA ALA A 741 11.39 -12.19 26.82
C ALA A 741 11.18 -10.71 26.43
N LEU A 742 9.98 -10.24 26.06
CA LEU A 742 9.78 -8.81 25.76
C LEU A 742 9.96 -7.98 27.03
N ASP A 743 9.41 -8.49 28.12
CA ASP A 743 9.64 -8.00 29.46
C ASP A 743 11.12 -7.98 29.80
N GLU A 744 11.82 -9.10 29.59
CA GLU A 744 13.26 -9.17 29.83
C GLU A 744 14.05 -8.19 28.97
N LYS A 745 13.66 -7.95 27.71
CA LYS A 745 14.31 -6.97 26.83
C LYS A 745 14.05 -5.54 27.29
N ILE A 746 12.83 -5.23 27.70
CA ILE A 746 12.47 -3.92 28.26
C ILE A 746 13.23 -3.70 29.57
N ASP A 747 13.23 -4.71 30.46
CA ASP A 747 13.94 -4.68 31.73
C ASP A 747 15.45 -4.53 31.51
N GLN A 748 16.04 -5.24 30.53
CA GLN A 748 17.44 -5.09 30.14
C GLN A 748 17.74 -3.69 29.58
N ALA A 749 16.85 -3.13 28.76
CA ALA A 749 17.02 -1.78 28.22
C ALA A 749 16.96 -0.71 29.32
N PHE A 750 16.01 -0.81 30.26
CA PHE A 750 15.98 0.07 31.43
C PHE A 750 17.19 -0.15 32.32
N ALA A 751 17.54 -1.40 32.63
CA ALA A 751 18.69 -1.74 33.45
C ALA A 751 20.00 -1.20 32.87
N GLN A 752 20.20 -1.36 31.56
CA GLN A 752 21.37 -0.84 30.84
C GLN A 752 21.40 0.69 30.88
N ASN A 753 20.31 1.37 30.51
CA ASN A 753 20.26 2.83 30.50
C ASN A 753 20.45 3.42 31.91
N ILE A 754 19.82 2.85 32.93
CA ILE A 754 19.99 3.26 34.34
C ILE A 754 21.44 3.04 34.77
N SER A 755 22.01 1.88 34.49
CA SER A 755 23.40 1.58 34.83
C SER A 755 24.38 2.53 34.14
N GLU A 756 24.15 2.85 32.86
CA GLU A 756 24.97 3.79 32.10
C GLU A 756 24.85 5.20 32.65
N LEU A 757 23.65 5.66 32.99
CA LEU A 757 23.45 6.99 33.57
C LEU A 757 24.07 7.11 34.97
N VAL A 758 23.88 6.12 35.84
CA VAL A 758 24.51 6.12 37.17
C VAL A 758 26.04 6.08 37.02
N HIS A 759 26.59 5.21 36.16
CA HIS A 759 28.02 5.20 35.90
C HIS A 759 28.53 6.56 35.40
N ASN A 760 27.85 7.15 34.40
CA ASN A 760 28.24 8.42 33.80
C ASN A 760 28.16 9.58 34.77
N TYR A 761 27.11 9.68 35.61
CA TYR A 761 26.91 10.85 36.47
C TYR A 761 27.42 10.68 37.91
N ARG A 762 27.64 9.44 38.38
CA ARG A 762 28.11 9.13 39.74
C ARG A 762 29.57 8.67 39.79
N GLU A 763 29.98 7.79 38.88
CA GLU A 763 31.31 7.14 38.96
C GLU A 763 32.35 7.79 38.05
N ASN A 764 31.93 8.20 36.84
CA ASN A 764 32.83 8.67 35.79
C ASN A 764 32.38 10.03 35.22
N TYR A 765 31.83 10.90 36.06
CA TYR A 765 31.30 12.19 35.60
C TYR A 765 32.34 13.07 34.92
N VAL A 766 33.54 13.18 35.49
CA VAL A 766 34.62 13.94 34.86
C VAL A 766 34.99 13.37 33.48
N GLY A 767 35.14 12.05 33.37
CA GLY A 767 35.52 11.40 32.11
C GLY A 767 34.42 11.48 31.06
N PHE A 768 33.16 11.27 31.46
CA PHE A 768 31.99 11.40 30.62
C PHE A 768 31.84 12.82 30.06
N ILE A 769 31.87 13.83 30.94
CA ILE A 769 31.76 15.23 30.54
C ILE A 769 32.93 15.65 29.67
N ARG A 770 34.16 15.25 30.01
CA ARG A 770 35.32 15.51 29.17
C ARG A 770 35.13 14.96 27.75
N ALA A 771 34.62 13.74 27.61
CA ALA A 771 34.35 13.16 26.29
C ALA A 771 33.26 13.93 25.52
N GLU A 772 32.22 14.44 26.18
CA GLU A 772 31.22 15.32 25.54
C GLU A 772 31.81 16.69 25.16
N VAL A 773 32.64 17.28 26.01
CA VAL A 773 33.37 18.53 25.74
C VAL A 773 34.29 18.36 24.53
N GLU A 774 35.08 17.28 24.48
CA GLU A 774 35.96 16.96 23.35
C GLU A 774 35.16 16.79 22.04
N ARG A 775 34.03 16.05 22.09
CA ARG A 775 33.12 15.91 20.94
C ARG A 775 32.55 17.24 20.48
N ALA A 776 32.09 18.07 21.41
CA ALA A 776 31.50 19.37 21.11
C ALA A 776 32.53 20.32 20.50
N VAL A 777 33.69 20.46 21.15
CA VAL A 777 34.79 21.31 20.65
C VAL A 777 35.23 20.83 19.27
N MET A 778 35.54 19.54 19.09
CA MET A 778 35.99 19.01 17.80
C MET A 778 34.96 19.20 16.67
N GLN A 779 33.66 19.02 16.95
CA GLN A 779 32.60 19.24 15.96
C GLN A 779 32.53 20.71 15.49
N PHE A 780 32.86 21.64 16.38
CA PHE A 780 32.73 23.07 16.15
C PHE A 780 34.08 23.78 15.97
N THR A 781 35.17 23.03 15.78
CA THR A 781 36.46 23.54 15.34
C THR A 781 36.55 23.54 13.82
N THR A 782 37.10 24.61 13.24
CA THR A 782 37.32 24.71 11.80
C THR A 782 38.63 24.05 11.37
N ASP A 783 38.56 23.07 10.45
CA ASP A 783 39.74 22.32 9.95
C ASP A 783 40.86 23.21 9.34
N ALA A 784 40.51 24.41 8.88
CA ALA A 784 41.44 25.32 8.19
C ALA A 784 42.16 26.31 9.11
N THR A 785 41.56 26.68 10.26
CA THR A 785 42.10 27.73 11.15
C THR A 785 42.33 27.25 12.60
N ASP A 786 41.85 26.06 12.95
CA ASP A 786 41.90 25.50 14.32
C ASP A 786 41.20 26.41 15.35
N GLU A 787 40.26 27.23 14.87
CA GLU A 787 39.45 28.14 15.68
C GLU A 787 38.17 27.43 16.11
N VAL A 788 37.85 27.52 17.41
CA VAL A 788 36.63 26.94 17.96
C VAL A 788 35.50 27.94 17.87
N LEU A 789 34.38 27.56 17.27
CA LEU A 789 33.13 28.31 17.39
C LEU A 789 32.57 28.08 18.80
N LEU A 790 32.95 28.95 19.74
CA LEU A 790 32.61 28.83 21.16
C LEU A 790 31.09 28.79 21.44
N PRO A 791 30.22 29.64 20.85
CA PRO A 791 28.80 29.64 21.23
C PRO A 791 28.04 28.33 20.93
N PRO A 792 28.26 27.64 19.79
CA PRO A 792 27.75 26.28 19.59
C PRO A 792 28.24 25.25 20.61
N VAL A 793 29.50 25.36 21.05
CA VAL A 793 30.09 24.47 22.07
C VAL A 793 29.41 24.68 23.41
N LEU A 794 29.29 25.92 23.89
CA LEU A 794 28.65 26.23 25.18
C LEU A 794 27.19 25.79 25.20
N ARG A 795 26.44 26.07 24.12
CA ARG A 795 25.03 25.67 23.98
C ARG A 795 24.84 24.16 24.03
N ARG A 796 25.69 23.39 23.33
CA ARG A 796 25.63 21.92 23.35
C ARG A 796 25.92 21.37 24.74
N LEU A 797 26.82 22.00 25.49
CA LEU A 797 27.28 21.53 26.78
C LEU A 797 26.43 22.03 27.96
N ARG A 798 25.60 23.06 27.80
CA ARG A 798 24.76 23.63 28.89
C ARG A 798 23.89 22.60 29.61
N GLY A 799 23.35 21.62 28.87
CA GLY A 799 22.55 20.53 29.45
C GLY A 799 23.36 19.49 30.24
N PHE A 800 24.68 19.47 30.09
CA PHE A 800 25.61 18.53 30.73
C PHE A 800 26.50 19.22 31.79
N LEU A 801 26.71 20.53 31.68
CA LEU A 801 27.57 21.36 32.52
C LEU A 801 26.82 22.64 32.94
N PRO A 802 26.01 22.63 34.02
CA PRO A 802 25.24 23.81 34.43
C PRO A 802 26.09 25.03 34.78
N GLY A 803 27.23 24.85 35.47
CA GLY A 803 28.18 25.93 35.78
C GLY A 803 28.98 26.46 34.59
N ILE A 804 28.64 26.06 33.36
CA ILE A 804 29.23 26.64 32.14
C ILE A 804 28.77 28.06 31.89
N ALA A 805 27.58 28.40 32.38
CA ALA A 805 27.03 29.73 32.24
C ALA A 805 27.93 30.74 32.98
N GLU A 806 28.37 30.39 34.20
CA GLU A 806 29.14 31.26 35.12
C GLU A 806 30.57 31.61 34.65
N LEU A 807 30.98 31.12 33.48
CA LEU A 807 32.30 31.35 32.90
C LEU A 807 32.29 32.53 31.95
N ASP A 808 33.33 33.39 32.04
CA ASP A 808 33.53 34.51 31.13
C ASP A 808 33.76 34.02 29.68
N PRO A 809 32.82 34.27 28.74
CA PRO A 809 32.94 33.79 27.36
C PRO A 809 34.10 34.44 26.60
N ASP A 810 34.49 35.67 26.97
CA ASP A 810 35.61 36.37 26.34
C ASP A 810 36.94 35.71 26.73
N GLU A 811 37.07 35.26 27.99
CA GLU A 811 38.23 34.49 28.46
C GLU A 811 38.33 33.15 27.74
N LEU A 812 37.20 32.47 27.52
CA LEU A 812 37.14 31.18 26.84
C LEU A 812 37.44 31.28 25.33
N ALA A 813 37.07 32.37 24.68
CA ALA A 813 37.28 32.58 23.24
C ALA A 813 38.76 32.75 22.87
N GLU A 814 39.60 33.20 23.81
CA GLU A 814 41.05 33.33 23.62
C GLU A 814 41.82 32.01 23.79
N LEU A 815 41.16 30.95 24.27
CA LEU A 815 41.79 29.66 24.51
C LEU A 815 41.88 28.81 23.24
N ARG A 816 43.03 28.13 23.07
CA ARG A 816 43.18 27.08 22.04
C ARG A 816 42.29 25.87 22.37
N PRO A 817 41.89 25.07 21.37
CA PRO A 817 40.99 23.91 21.57
C PRO A 817 41.37 23.02 22.77
N ASP A 818 42.64 22.62 22.89
CA ASP A 818 43.11 21.79 24.01
C ASP A 818 42.94 22.45 25.39
N ARG A 819 43.14 23.78 25.47
CA ARG A 819 43.00 24.55 26.72
C ARG A 819 41.54 24.84 27.05
N LEU A 820 40.70 25.02 26.03
CA LEU A 820 39.26 25.15 26.19
C LEU A 820 38.67 23.85 26.72
N ILE A 821 39.07 22.70 26.15
CA ILE A 821 38.69 21.37 26.64
C ILE A 821 39.11 21.21 28.11
N GLU A 822 40.34 21.58 28.46
CA GLU A 822 40.84 21.51 29.85
C GLU A 822 40.03 22.39 30.80
N ARG A 823 39.72 23.64 30.42
CA ARG A 823 38.97 24.59 31.25
C ARG A 823 37.52 24.16 31.46
N LEU A 824 36.84 23.73 30.40
CA LEU A 824 35.46 23.25 30.47
C LEU A 824 35.35 21.91 31.21
N SER A 825 36.33 21.01 31.04
CA SER A 825 36.39 19.76 31.81
C SER A 825 36.66 20.00 33.30
N LYS A 826 37.25 21.13 33.68
CA LYS A 826 37.45 21.50 35.08
C LYS A 826 36.13 21.75 35.82
N LEU A 827 35.14 22.35 35.15
CA LEU A 827 33.79 22.53 35.71
C LEU A 827 33.14 21.22 36.14
N ALA A 828 33.48 20.10 35.48
CA ALA A 828 32.96 18.80 35.87
C ALA A 828 33.42 18.40 37.28
N HIS A 829 34.60 18.85 37.74
CA HIS A 829 35.07 18.63 39.10
C HIS A 829 34.32 19.51 40.10
N GLU A 830 34.09 20.78 39.75
CA GLU A 830 33.36 21.75 40.57
C GLU A 830 31.89 21.29 40.78
N ASN A 831 31.25 20.78 39.71
CA ASN A 831 29.91 20.19 39.79
C ASN A 831 29.81 18.93 40.66
N ILE A 832 30.90 18.19 40.88
CA ILE A 832 30.92 17.07 41.82
C ILE A 832 30.99 17.58 43.25
N GLU A 833 31.79 18.62 43.51
CA GLU A 833 31.94 19.21 44.84
C GLU A 833 30.63 19.79 45.37
N ASP A 834 29.83 20.41 44.50
CA ASP A 834 28.54 21.02 44.86
C ASP A 834 27.32 20.10 44.66
N GLY A 835 27.53 18.83 44.27
CA GLY A 835 26.47 17.83 44.11
C GLY A 835 25.59 17.98 42.85
N THR A 836 25.88 18.97 42.00
CA THR A 836 25.18 19.26 40.74
C THR A 836 25.15 18.07 39.77
N ASN A 837 26.15 17.19 39.80
CA ASN A 837 26.18 15.96 39.00
C ASN A 837 25.01 15.01 39.35
N LEU A 838 24.58 14.96 40.62
CA LEU A 838 23.44 14.16 41.05
C LEU A 838 22.11 14.76 40.58
N TYR A 839 22.02 16.09 40.54
CA TYR A 839 20.88 16.77 39.95
C TYR A 839 20.75 16.48 38.45
N GLN A 840 21.87 16.43 37.71
CA GLN A 840 21.86 16.02 36.30
C GLN A 840 21.46 14.55 36.11
N LEU A 841 21.86 13.66 37.02
CA LEU A 841 21.39 12.28 37.03
C LEU A 841 19.86 12.21 37.22
N LEU A 842 19.31 12.96 38.18
CA LEU A 842 17.85 13.05 38.38
C LEU A 842 17.16 13.55 37.12
N ARG A 843 17.62 14.66 36.55
CA ARG A 843 17.02 15.24 35.34
C ARG A 843 17.08 14.28 34.16
N ALA A 844 18.18 13.56 33.98
CA ALA A 844 18.32 12.57 32.91
C ALA A 844 17.36 11.40 33.13
N THR A 845 17.25 10.89 34.36
CA THR A 845 16.40 9.76 34.74
C THR A 845 14.91 10.12 34.66
N SER A 846 14.54 11.33 35.08
CA SER A 846 13.17 11.86 35.03
C SER A 846 12.58 12.02 33.63
N ARG A 847 13.41 11.92 32.57
CA ARG A 847 12.93 11.94 31.17
C ARG A 847 12.18 10.67 30.77
N PHE A 848 12.39 9.58 31.50
CA PHE A 848 11.79 8.28 31.17
C PHE A 848 11.27 7.52 32.40
N ILE A 849 11.53 8.00 33.63
CA ILE A 849 10.98 7.47 34.87
C ILE A 849 10.41 8.62 35.71
N PRO A 850 9.10 8.72 35.93
CA PRO A 850 8.52 9.76 36.78
C PRO A 850 8.81 9.46 38.26
N LEU A 851 9.89 10.02 38.80
CA LEU A 851 10.35 9.71 40.16
C LEU A 851 9.53 10.39 41.27
N MET A 852 8.67 11.36 40.96
CA MET A 852 7.88 12.10 41.97
C MET A 852 6.46 12.41 41.48
N PRO A 853 5.48 12.51 42.40
CA PRO A 853 4.14 12.97 42.07
C PRO A 853 4.12 14.43 41.58
N SER A 854 3.20 14.76 40.68
CA SER A 854 3.00 16.14 40.22
C SER A 854 2.53 17.05 41.35
N VAL A 855 3.09 18.26 41.44
CA VAL A 855 2.66 19.25 42.44
C VAL A 855 1.20 19.63 42.19
N PRO A 856 0.31 19.57 43.22
CA PRO A 856 -1.11 19.76 43.01
C PRO A 856 -1.49 21.21 42.67
N ASN A 857 -2.44 21.36 41.75
CA ASN A 857 -3.05 22.65 41.42
C ASN A 857 -4.18 22.99 42.41
N ILE A 858 -3.78 23.55 43.56
CA ILE A 858 -4.68 23.89 44.67
C ILE A 858 -5.68 24.98 44.26
N ALA A 859 -5.23 25.97 43.48
CA ALA A 859 -6.07 27.09 43.05
C ALA A 859 -7.34 26.64 42.31
N VAL A 860 -7.22 25.69 41.37
CA VAL A 860 -8.34 25.16 40.58
C VAL A 860 -9.28 24.33 41.44
N GLN A 861 -8.73 23.45 42.28
CA GLN A 861 -9.51 22.55 43.13
C GLN A 861 -10.31 23.30 44.20
N LEU A 862 -9.79 24.43 44.70
CA LEU A 862 -10.49 25.31 45.63
C LEU A 862 -11.50 26.26 44.94
N ALA A 863 -11.24 26.68 43.69
CA ALA A 863 -12.14 27.56 42.93
C ALA A 863 -13.53 26.94 42.66
N SER A 864 -13.61 25.61 42.57
CA SER A 864 -14.87 24.88 42.40
C SER A 864 -15.76 24.83 43.66
N ARG A 865 -15.23 25.20 44.84
CA ARG A 865 -15.91 25.05 46.13
C ARG A 865 -16.33 26.41 46.71
N ARG A 866 -17.59 26.53 47.16
CA ARG A 866 -18.14 27.76 47.78
C ARG A 866 -17.83 27.93 49.27
N SER A 867 -17.45 26.85 49.96
CA SER A 867 -17.11 26.83 51.40
C SER A 867 -16.24 25.60 51.72
N GLY A 868 -15.50 25.63 52.84
CA GLY A 868 -14.69 24.49 53.29
C GLY A 868 -13.29 24.42 52.65
N HIS A 869 -12.74 25.55 52.21
CA HIS A 869 -11.42 25.63 51.58
C HIS A 869 -10.30 25.08 52.47
N LEU A 870 -10.36 25.33 53.79
CA LEU A 870 -9.38 24.82 54.74
C LEU A 870 -9.36 23.28 54.79
N GLN A 871 -10.54 22.66 54.86
CA GLN A 871 -10.66 21.20 54.89
C GLN A 871 -10.29 20.55 53.55
N ALA A 872 -10.62 21.21 52.43
CA ALA A 872 -10.19 20.78 51.11
C ALA A 872 -8.66 20.86 50.94
N LYS A 873 -8.03 21.96 51.39
CA LYS A 873 -6.57 22.14 51.36
C LYS A 873 -5.87 21.08 52.21
N GLU A 874 -6.37 20.80 53.41
CA GLU A 874 -5.84 19.74 54.28
C GLU A 874 -5.97 18.34 53.67
N ASN A 875 -7.08 18.03 53.00
CA ASN A 875 -7.23 16.76 52.31
C ASN A 875 -6.26 16.61 51.12
N ILE A 876 -6.10 17.67 50.31
CA ILE A 876 -5.15 17.70 49.19
C ILE A 876 -3.72 17.52 49.70
N LYS A 877 -3.37 18.22 50.79
CA LYS A 877 -2.07 18.09 51.45
C LYS A 877 -1.83 16.65 51.91
N LEU A 878 -2.80 16.07 52.63
CA LEU A 878 -2.69 14.70 53.14
C LEU A 878 -2.49 13.70 52.00
N GLU A 879 -3.29 13.79 50.94
CA GLU A 879 -3.21 12.91 49.77
C GLU A 879 -1.86 13.05 49.05
N PHE A 880 -1.42 14.30 48.82
CA PHE A 880 -0.15 14.59 48.17
C PHE A 880 1.05 14.13 49.00
N VAL A 881 1.13 14.51 50.28
CA VAL A 881 2.23 14.11 51.17
C VAL A 881 2.28 12.59 51.33
N THR A 882 1.12 11.93 51.43
CA THR A 882 1.05 10.45 51.47
C THR A 882 1.57 9.84 50.17
N GLY A 883 1.22 10.42 49.02
CA GLY A 883 1.73 9.97 47.71
C GLY A 883 3.25 10.16 47.59
N VAL A 884 3.77 11.31 48.02
CA VAL A 884 5.22 11.60 48.03
C VAL A 884 5.96 10.66 48.98
N ARG A 885 5.43 10.41 50.19
CA ARG A 885 6.00 9.46 51.16
C ARG A 885 6.01 8.05 50.61
N ALA A 886 4.91 7.61 49.99
CA ALA A 886 4.81 6.28 49.41
C ALA A 886 5.85 6.06 48.32
N VAL A 887 6.09 7.05 47.46
CA VAL A 887 7.14 6.99 46.43
C VAL A 887 8.53 6.98 47.05
N PHE A 888 8.79 7.85 48.03
CA PHE A 888 10.07 7.92 48.76
C PHE A 888 10.41 6.60 49.47
N ASP A 889 9.46 6.06 50.25
CA ASP A 889 9.64 4.78 50.94
C ASP A 889 9.84 3.65 49.93
N LYS A 890 9.03 3.57 48.87
CA LYS A 890 9.16 2.55 47.82
C LYS A 890 10.50 2.62 47.09
N PHE A 891 11.06 3.83 46.94
CA PHE A 891 12.33 4.07 46.27
C PHE A 891 13.55 3.74 47.15
N LEU A 892 13.49 3.96 48.47
CA LEU A 892 14.69 3.96 49.33
C LEU A 892 14.65 3.04 50.55
N SER A 893 13.48 2.50 50.93
CA SER A 893 13.29 1.78 52.21
C SER A 893 14.18 0.55 52.37
N ASN A 894 14.69 0.00 51.27
CA ASN A 894 15.50 -1.22 51.27
C ASN A 894 17.02 -0.94 51.23
N PHE A 895 17.43 0.32 51.10
CA PHE A 895 18.80 0.68 50.69
C PHE A 895 19.55 1.61 51.67
N ALA A 896 18.87 2.25 52.63
CA ALA A 896 19.49 3.13 53.65
C ALA A 896 18.98 2.82 55.07
N GLU A 897 19.69 3.31 56.11
CA GLU A 897 19.27 3.15 57.51
C GLU A 897 18.07 4.07 57.84
N ASP A 898 17.07 3.53 58.57
CA ASP A 898 15.81 4.23 58.90
C ASP A 898 16.02 5.62 59.52
N ALA A 899 17.08 5.82 60.30
CA ALA A 899 17.36 7.08 60.99
C ALA A 899 17.77 8.22 60.04
N ASP A 900 18.51 7.90 58.97
CA ASP A 900 18.96 8.89 57.97
C ASP A 900 17.82 9.21 56.99
N LEU A 901 17.03 8.20 56.60
CA LEU A 901 15.84 8.37 55.77
C LEU A 901 14.78 9.24 56.44
N GLU A 902 14.55 9.05 57.74
CA GLU A 902 13.56 9.84 58.46
C GLU A 902 14.00 11.30 58.63
N SER A 903 15.31 11.55 58.77
CA SER A 903 15.85 12.92 58.79
C SER A 903 15.68 13.63 57.45
N ILE A 904 15.96 12.92 56.34
CA ILE A 904 15.80 13.43 54.97
C ILE A 904 14.32 13.71 54.68
N TRP A 905 13.44 12.77 55.02
CA TRP A 905 11.99 12.94 54.88
C TRP A 905 11.48 14.14 55.67
N GLN A 906 11.83 14.24 56.95
CA GLN A 906 11.31 15.28 57.83
C GLN A 906 11.70 16.69 57.33
N HIS A 907 12.87 16.82 56.69
CA HIS A 907 13.28 18.07 56.07
C HIS A 907 12.33 18.49 54.95
N ALA A 908 12.05 17.60 53.99
CA ALA A 908 11.16 17.88 52.87
C ALA A 908 9.70 18.05 53.31
N GLU A 909 9.21 17.21 54.22
CA GLU A 909 7.85 17.30 54.76
C GLU A 909 7.60 18.67 55.41
N ASN A 910 8.55 19.17 56.20
CA ASN A 910 8.44 20.50 56.82
C ASN A 910 8.34 21.63 55.78
N GLN A 911 9.11 21.55 54.68
CA GLN A 911 9.06 22.54 53.61
C GLN A 911 7.73 22.48 52.84
N ILE A 912 7.23 21.27 52.55
CA ILE A 912 5.93 21.07 51.89
C ILE A 912 4.81 21.58 52.78
N ASP A 913 4.80 21.23 54.07
CA ASP A 913 3.82 21.70 55.05
C ASP A 913 3.80 23.22 55.16
N GLN A 914 4.98 23.86 55.15
CA GLN A 914 5.10 25.31 55.15
C GLN A 914 4.50 25.92 53.88
N ALA A 915 4.81 25.38 52.69
CA ALA A 915 4.25 25.85 51.43
C ALA A 915 2.71 25.75 51.41
N PHE A 916 2.16 24.63 51.90
CA PHE A 916 0.72 24.47 52.05
C PHE A 916 0.15 25.46 53.05
N ALA A 917 0.82 25.74 54.17
CA ALA A 917 0.35 26.71 55.17
C ALA A 917 0.27 28.14 54.61
N GLU A 918 1.25 28.54 53.82
CA GLU A 918 1.38 29.88 53.22
C GLU A 918 0.36 30.16 52.10
N PHE A 919 -0.17 29.12 51.44
CA PHE A 919 -1.18 29.24 50.40
C PHE A 919 -2.56 29.67 50.94
N ASN A 920 -3.10 30.82 50.50
CA ASN A 920 -4.36 31.39 51.00
C ASN A 920 -5.33 31.83 49.88
N ALA A 921 -6.35 31.02 49.64
CA ALA A 921 -7.35 31.25 48.59
C ALA A 921 -8.47 32.25 48.94
N GLU A 922 -8.59 32.70 50.20
CA GLU A 922 -9.72 33.55 50.60
C GLU A 922 -9.56 35.01 50.11
N ARG A 923 -10.58 35.52 49.41
CA ARG A 923 -10.70 36.93 48.95
C ARG A 923 -9.58 37.43 48.01
N GLN A 924 -8.88 36.52 47.35
CA GLN A 924 -7.88 36.84 46.32
C GLN A 924 -8.53 37.12 44.95
N SER A 925 -7.90 37.95 44.12
CA SER A 925 -8.25 38.05 42.70
C SER A 925 -7.77 36.80 41.94
N SER A 926 -8.30 36.56 40.74
CA SER A 926 -7.84 35.45 39.89
C SER A 926 -6.33 35.52 39.57
N GLU A 927 -5.76 36.72 39.54
CA GLU A 927 -4.33 36.95 39.31
C GLU A 927 -3.49 36.69 40.57
N GLY A 928 -4.01 37.06 41.75
CA GLY A 928 -3.37 36.76 43.04
C GLY A 928 -3.32 35.27 43.35
N LEU A 929 -4.38 34.53 43.01
CA LEU A 929 -4.43 33.06 43.10
C LEU A 929 -3.42 32.39 42.19
N ARG A 930 -3.27 32.86 40.94
CA ARG A 930 -2.25 32.34 40.01
C ARG A 930 -0.84 32.55 40.52
N ARG A 931 -0.54 33.74 41.07
CA ARG A 931 0.78 34.03 41.64
C ARG A 931 1.09 33.16 42.86
N GLN A 932 0.14 32.97 43.77
CA GLN A 932 0.34 32.07 44.91
C GLN A 932 0.48 30.59 44.48
N GLN A 933 -0.20 30.17 43.42
CA GLN A 933 -0.03 28.83 42.86
C GLN A 933 1.37 28.63 42.27
N GLU A 934 1.94 29.67 41.67
CA GLU A 934 3.30 29.63 41.15
C GLU A 934 4.34 29.58 42.27
N GLU A 935 4.22 30.45 43.28
CA GLU A 935 5.08 30.44 44.47
C GLU A 935 5.01 29.08 45.20
N PHE A 936 3.80 28.55 45.40
CA PHE A 936 3.59 27.22 45.97
C PHE A 936 4.27 26.12 45.15
N ARG A 937 4.14 26.16 43.82
CA ARG A 937 4.78 25.17 42.94
C ARG A 937 6.29 25.22 43.02
N GLN A 938 6.89 26.41 43.02
CA GLN A 938 8.34 26.57 43.15
C GLN A 938 8.86 26.03 44.48
N THR A 939 8.21 26.36 45.60
CA THR A 939 8.63 25.89 46.93
C THR A 939 8.49 24.37 47.05
N VAL A 940 7.38 23.79 46.61
CA VAL A 940 7.18 22.33 46.69
C VAL A 940 8.13 21.61 45.74
N ALA A 941 8.32 22.08 44.50
CA ALA A 941 9.27 21.48 43.56
C ALA A 941 10.71 21.52 44.09
N GLY A 942 11.11 22.60 44.77
CA GLY A 942 12.40 22.69 45.48
C GLY A 942 12.53 21.60 46.54
N ALA A 943 11.52 21.46 47.42
CA ALA A 943 11.50 20.45 48.47
C ALA A 943 11.60 19.00 47.94
N LEU A 944 10.93 18.72 46.81
CA LEU A 944 11.00 17.40 46.18
C LEU A 944 12.37 17.13 45.52
N ASN A 945 12.99 18.15 44.95
CA ASN A 945 14.34 18.04 44.37
C ASN A 945 15.40 17.81 45.47
N ASP A 946 15.33 18.56 46.57
CA ASP A 946 16.23 18.40 47.72
C ASP A 946 16.06 17.00 48.31
N LEU A 947 14.81 16.55 48.50
CA LEU A 947 14.50 15.19 48.96
C LEU A 947 15.19 14.14 48.09
N LEU A 948 15.04 14.23 46.77
CA LEU A 948 15.65 13.30 45.83
C LEU A 948 17.18 13.39 45.81
N GLN A 949 17.75 14.59 45.86
CA GLN A 949 19.19 14.80 45.84
C GLN A 949 19.87 14.22 47.08
N ASP A 950 19.30 14.48 48.26
CA ASP A 950 19.78 13.93 49.53
C ASP A 950 19.67 12.40 49.55
N SER A 951 18.56 11.88 49.01
CA SER A 951 18.32 10.45 48.83
C SER A 951 19.34 9.78 47.93
N LEU A 952 19.64 10.37 46.77
CA LEU A 952 20.66 9.86 45.87
C LEU A 952 22.04 9.91 46.52
N SER A 953 22.35 10.98 47.25
CA SER A 953 23.64 11.18 47.91
C SER A 953 23.90 10.13 48.99
N ALA A 954 22.85 9.67 49.68
CA ALA A 954 22.93 8.69 50.76
C ALA A 954 23.29 7.26 50.30
N LEU A 955 23.11 6.92 49.01
CA LEU A 955 23.33 5.57 48.49
C LEU A 955 24.63 5.39 47.68
N PRO A 956 25.35 4.26 47.83
CA PRO A 956 26.38 3.83 46.88
C PRO A 956 25.81 3.59 45.47
N SER A 957 26.64 3.69 44.43
CA SER A 957 26.23 3.51 43.02
C SER A 957 25.48 2.21 42.75
N ASP A 958 25.98 1.08 43.25
CA ASP A 958 25.35 -0.24 43.04
C ASP A 958 23.94 -0.30 43.66
N SER A 959 23.80 0.21 44.89
CA SER A 959 22.50 0.28 45.58
C SER A 959 21.53 1.25 44.90
N LEU A 960 22.04 2.32 44.29
CA LEU A 960 21.23 3.27 43.53
C LEU A 960 20.71 2.66 42.23
N VAL A 961 21.55 1.90 41.50
CA VAL A 961 21.11 1.15 40.31
C VAL A 961 20.01 0.16 40.70
N GLU A 962 20.21 -0.59 41.77
CA GLU A 962 19.24 -1.58 42.27
C GLU A 962 17.92 -0.91 42.71
N ALA A 963 17.98 0.23 43.39
CA ALA A 963 16.81 1.01 43.80
C ALA A 963 15.99 1.50 42.60
N LEU A 964 16.64 2.09 41.60
CA LEU A 964 15.99 2.58 40.38
C LEU A 964 15.39 1.44 39.55
N GLN A 965 16.09 0.31 39.42
CA GLN A 965 15.58 -0.88 38.73
C GLN A 965 14.36 -1.47 39.46
N THR A 966 14.41 -1.56 40.79
CA THR A 966 13.30 -2.05 41.62
C THR A 966 12.07 -1.14 41.47
N TYR A 967 12.28 0.17 41.44
CA TYR A 967 11.23 1.14 41.20
C TYR A 967 10.56 0.95 39.84
N VAL A 968 11.35 0.87 38.75
CA VAL A 968 10.82 0.62 37.39
C VAL A 968 10.02 -0.68 37.32
N ALA A 969 10.55 -1.76 37.88
CA ALA A 969 9.86 -3.06 37.92
C ALA A 969 8.49 -2.96 38.63
N SER A 970 8.42 -2.15 39.69
CA SER A 970 7.20 -1.96 40.46
C SER A 970 6.15 -1.04 39.81
N GLU A 971 6.57 -0.10 38.96
CA GLU A 971 5.67 0.78 38.20
C GLU A 971 5.17 0.12 36.91
N ARG A 972 5.91 -0.88 36.39
CA ARG A 972 5.56 -1.59 35.16
C ARG A 972 4.17 -2.23 35.20
N GLU A 973 3.79 -2.81 36.33
CA GLU A 973 2.45 -3.40 36.50
C GLU A 973 1.36 -2.32 36.44
N VAL A 974 1.61 -1.14 37.03
CA VAL A 974 0.69 0.01 36.95
C VAL A 974 0.62 0.56 35.52
N TRP A 975 1.73 0.58 34.79
CA TRP A 975 1.77 1.00 33.38
C TRP A 975 1.12 0.01 32.42
N ARG A 976 1.07 -1.29 32.77
CA ARG A 976 0.40 -2.33 31.98
C ARG A 976 -1.12 -2.28 32.11
N GLU A 977 -1.61 -1.92 33.29
CA GLU A 977 -3.05 -1.80 33.56
C GLU A 977 -3.67 -0.54 32.97
N ARG A 978 -2.87 0.51 32.74
CA ARG A 978 -3.27 1.80 32.14
C ARG A 978 -3.12 1.80 30.63
#